data_AF-A0AAJ0HQV1-F1
#
_entry.id   AF-A0AAJ0HQV1-F1
#
_cell.length_a   1.000
_cell.length_b   1.000
_cell.length_c   1.000
_cell.angle_alpha   90.00
_cell.angle_beta   90.00
_cell.angle_gamma   90.00
#
_symmetry.space_group_name_H-M   'P 1'
#
loop_
_entity.id
_entity.type
_entity.pdbx_description
1 polymer ?
#
loop_
_entity_poly.entity_id
_entity_poly.type
_entity_poly.pdbx_seq_one_letter_code
_entity_poly.pdbx_strand_id
1 'polypeptide(L)'
;MKLTLAIGVASLARATYCKPPLPLAIETRSALRSRLANIHIEHILPVDGLVDFTYGPCDSTSALEAHHTIGQITAPTHDRLVWIIPDASSPRDCISAWSNATGILLGRSKAQHFGFRTPEQQKGLNSVRGRDNLHAIRMGNTTGIDVWGAWFDGVELLNNTEVRPIDAAAAKRKNIAIIGAGMAGLMTYLCLVQQGMENVSIIEAGDRLGGRVRTVYLSGGPFDYSYQEMGPMRLPTTLTVDGEIYNMSDHQLVFQLADEMNRLNNYAKSLTVDFITWYEAGDNRPHPGGQSGMEKLFDKVNKALPCKDFCVEMARNMFKAHREWLRYWSSEFAYTVDYVTANFKPNGKEFRSTGGGASSFWDKLCETMYLNATTWKTIDGGMDRLPLSFSPFVEKVTTMNHRVEGVEYSPDSDTITLQSRSHGSETLTYSTHDYAILAVPFSVMKTWQIPGLGTTMQDAIANLPYTSACKVALEFKTRFWEHFPKPIYGSCWTASPEFPGIGTMCYPSYNINGTGPAALLAEHVQYVFEAMVGIHGEIARQQYTGKHSRMCWALDPLEGASWADPTVEQHQVYLPEYFKTHSNMIFVGEHTSYTHAWIASALESGIRGSVQLLLELGLVDEAKATVEKWMARWIQVVSLG
;
A
#
# COMPACT_ATOMS: atom_id res chain seq x y z
N MET A 1 -39.11 78.20 -27.11
CA MET A 1 -37.82 77.55 -26.78
C MET A 1 -38.09 76.06 -26.60
N LYS A 2 -37.58 75.25 -27.54
CA LYS A 2 -37.45 73.77 -27.58
C LYS A 2 -38.58 72.85 -27.06
N LEU A 3 -39.27 72.24 -28.03
CA LEU A 3 -39.82 70.89 -27.99
C LEU A 3 -38.75 69.87 -27.52
N THR A 4 -39.14 68.87 -26.75
CA THR A 4 -38.41 67.59 -26.73
C THR A 4 -39.41 66.44 -26.59
N LEU A 5 -39.49 65.66 -27.67
CA LEU A 5 -40.30 64.47 -27.84
C LEU A 5 -39.57 63.30 -27.15
N ALA A 6 -40.18 62.68 -26.14
CA ALA A 6 -39.67 61.43 -25.56
C ALA A 6 -40.42 60.26 -26.21
N ILE A 7 -39.74 59.59 -27.14
CA ILE A 7 -40.22 58.35 -27.77
C ILE A 7 -39.96 57.21 -26.79
N GLY A 8 -41.03 56.63 -26.23
CA GLY A 8 -40.97 55.41 -25.43
C GLY A 8 -40.67 54.21 -26.32
N VAL A 9 -39.48 53.65 -26.18
CA VAL A 9 -39.13 52.34 -26.77
C VAL A 9 -39.71 51.28 -25.85
N ALA A 10 -40.75 50.59 -26.32
CA ALA A 10 -41.26 49.40 -25.65
C ALA A 10 -40.20 48.29 -25.74
N SER A 11 -39.55 47.97 -24.62
CA SER A 11 -38.74 46.76 -24.52
C SER A 11 -39.65 45.55 -24.52
N LEU A 12 -39.69 44.80 -25.63
CA LEU A 12 -40.19 43.44 -25.65
C LEU A 12 -39.35 42.61 -24.67
N ALA A 13 -39.90 42.34 -23.49
CA ALA A 13 -39.37 41.33 -22.59
C ALA A 13 -39.40 40.00 -23.34
N ARG A 14 -38.23 39.50 -23.76
CA ARG A 14 -38.08 38.10 -24.14
C ARG A 14 -38.45 37.27 -22.92
N ALA A 15 -39.65 36.68 -22.93
CA ALA A 15 -39.96 35.57 -22.06
C ALA A 15 -38.91 34.48 -22.36
N THR A 16 -37.95 34.32 -21.47
CA THR A 16 -37.10 33.14 -21.43
C THR A 16 -38.03 31.97 -21.13
N TYR A 17 -38.43 31.27 -22.18
CA TYR A 17 -39.08 29.97 -22.09
C TYR A 17 -38.09 29.07 -21.33
N CYS A 18 -38.29 28.95 -20.01
CA CYS A 18 -37.56 28.00 -19.20
C CYS A 18 -38.06 26.63 -19.66
N LYS A 19 -37.24 25.89 -20.43
CA LYS A 19 -37.56 24.51 -20.80
C LYS A 19 -37.92 23.77 -19.50
N PRO A 20 -39.03 23.00 -19.48
CA PRO A 20 -39.38 22.22 -18.30
C PRO A 20 -38.18 21.37 -17.87
N PRO A 21 -37.90 21.26 -16.56
CA PRO A 21 -36.79 20.47 -16.07
C PRO A 21 -36.96 19.03 -16.55
N LEU A 22 -35.88 18.47 -17.08
CA LEU A 22 -35.87 17.09 -17.53
C LEU A 22 -36.06 16.16 -16.32
N PRO A 23 -36.72 14.99 -16.47
CA PRO A 23 -36.99 14.06 -15.37
C PRO A 23 -35.76 13.61 -14.58
N LEU A 24 -34.59 13.54 -15.22
CA LEU A 24 -33.32 13.10 -14.63
C LEU A 24 -32.29 14.23 -14.66
N ALA A 25 -31.66 14.48 -13.52
CA ALA A 25 -30.42 15.24 -13.42
C ALA A 25 -29.22 14.30 -13.54
N ILE A 26 -28.25 14.65 -14.39
CA ILE A 26 -27.07 13.83 -14.67
C ILE A 26 -25.82 14.66 -14.43
N GLU A 27 -24.92 14.17 -13.58
CA GLU A 27 -23.68 14.86 -13.27
C GLU A 27 -22.49 13.91 -13.05
N THR A 28 -21.29 14.45 -13.27
CA THR A 28 -20.02 13.85 -12.89
C THR A 28 -19.47 14.73 -11.77
N ARG A 29 -19.43 14.19 -10.54
CA ARG A 29 -19.02 14.97 -9.34
C ARG A 29 -17.51 15.14 -9.25
N SER A 30 -16.78 14.20 -9.82
CA SER A 30 -15.32 14.14 -9.80
C SER A 30 -14.73 14.68 -11.11
N ALA A 31 -13.59 15.37 -11.02
CA ALA A 31 -12.85 15.76 -12.23
C ALA A 31 -12.44 14.52 -13.03
N LEU A 32 -12.71 14.53 -14.34
CA LEU A 32 -12.39 13.45 -15.27
C LEU A 32 -10.90 13.45 -15.60
N ARG A 33 -10.07 13.03 -14.63
CA ARG A 33 -8.61 12.93 -14.74
C ARG A 33 -8.11 11.54 -15.16
N SER A 34 -8.99 10.55 -15.16
CA SER A 34 -8.74 9.18 -15.63
C SER A 34 -9.86 8.74 -16.57
N ARG A 35 -9.67 7.60 -17.23
CA ARG A 35 -10.67 7.02 -18.16
C ARG A 35 -11.83 6.31 -17.48
N LEU A 36 -11.90 6.33 -16.15
CA LEU A 36 -12.99 5.73 -15.38
C LEU A 36 -13.68 6.79 -14.53
N ALA A 37 -15.02 6.85 -14.53
CA ALA A 37 -15.78 7.80 -13.73
C ALA A 37 -17.14 7.26 -13.29
N ASN A 38 -17.66 7.72 -12.15
CA ASN A 38 -19.08 7.54 -11.85
C ASN A 38 -19.90 8.67 -12.49
N ILE A 39 -21.03 8.29 -13.07
CA ILE A 39 -22.11 9.20 -13.46
C ILE A 39 -23.19 9.10 -12.38
N HIS A 40 -23.55 10.23 -11.78
CA HIS A 40 -24.57 10.34 -10.75
C HIS A 40 -25.89 10.73 -11.38
N ILE A 41 -26.96 10.07 -10.93
CA ILE A 41 -28.31 10.20 -11.48
C ILE A 41 -29.24 10.61 -10.34
N GLU A 42 -29.85 11.77 -10.47
CA GLU A 42 -30.86 12.26 -9.56
C GLU A 42 -32.23 12.24 -10.23
N HIS A 43 -33.18 11.52 -9.63
CA HIS A 43 -34.55 11.40 -10.12
C HIS A 43 -35.38 12.60 -9.62
N ILE A 44 -35.55 13.61 -10.49
CA ILE A 44 -36.37 14.80 -10.19
C ILE A 44 -37.85 14.49 -10.35
N LEU A 45 -38.19 13.71 -11.39
CA LEU A 45 -39.54 13.21 -11.65
C LEU A 45 -39.53 11.69 -11.75
N PRO A 46 -40.65 11.01 -11.46
CA PRO A 46 -40.76 9.56 -11.63
C PRO A 46 -40.51 9.15 -13.08
N VAL A 47 -39.62 8.17 -13.28
CA VAL A 47 -39.31 7.57 -14.57
C VAL A 47 -39.39 6.06 -14.38
N ASP A 48 -40.27 5.41 -15.15
CA ASP A 48 -40.46 3.97 -15.11
C ASP A 48 -39.88 3.30 -16.36
N GLY A 49 -39.19 2.18 -16.15
CA GLY A 49 -38.66 1.33 -17.22
C GLY A 49 -37.17 1.50 -17.49
N LEU A 50 -36.74 1.05 -18.67
CA LEU A 50 -35.34 1.02 -19.07
C LEU A 50 -34.90 2.38 -19.65
N VAL A 51 -33.78 2.88 -19.16
CA VAL A 51 -33.17 4.15 -19.58
C VAL A 51 -31.81 3.88 -20.19
N ASP A 52 -31.61 4.36 -21.42
CA ASP A 52 -30.36 4.25 -22.16
C ASP A 52 -29.51 5.49 -21.94
N PHE A 53 -28.28 5.31 -21.47
CA PHE A 53 -27.32 6.39 -21.29
C PHE A 53 -26.32 6.38 -22.45
N THR A 54 -26.17 7.52 -23.11
CA THR A 54 -25.27 7.67 -24.26
C THR A 54 -24.37 8.88 -24.08
N TYR A 55 -23.19 8.86 -24.71
CA TYR A 55 -22.29 9.99 -24.78
C TYR A 55 -22.20 10.52 -26.21
N GLY A 56 -22.42 11.82 -26.39
CA GLY A 56 -22.46 12.42 -27.73
C GLY A 56 -22.72 13.93 -27.71
N PRO A 57 -22.92 14.53 -28.90
CA PRO A 57 -23.13 15.96 -29.03
C PRO A 57 -24.23 16.48 -28.10
N CYS A 58 -23.97 17.62 -27.45
CA CYS A 58 -24.89 18.22 -26.48
C CYS A 58 -26.22 18.71 -27.09
N ASP A 59 -26.30 18.81 -28.41
CA ASP A 59 -27.48 19.16 -29.20
C ASP A 59 -28.19 17.93 -29.79
N SER A 60 -27.70 16.71 -29.54
CA SER A 60 -28.30 15.48 -30.05
C SER A 60 -29.79 15.37 -29.73
N THR A 61 -30.56 14.90 -30.71
CA THR A 61 -32.02 14.74 -30.62
C THR A 61 -32.47 13.28 -30.59
N SER A 62 -31.54 12.36 -30.86
CA SER A 62 -31.75 10.91 -30.84
C SER A 62 -30.55 10.20 -30.23
N ALA A 63 -30.79 9.05 -29.59
CA ALA A 63 -29.74 8.17 -29.08
C ALA A 63 -28.79 7.66 -30.17
N LEU A 64 -29.25 7.61 -31.44
CA LEU A 64 -28.45 7.15 -32.59
C LEU A 64 -27.34 8.13 -33.00
N GLU A 65 -27.43 9.40 -32.57
CA GLU A 65 -26.43 10.43 -32.85
C GLU A 65 -25.26 10.38 -31.84
N ALA A 66 -25.31 9.46 -30.88
CA ALA A 66 -24.27 9.29 -29.89
C ALA A 66 -22.99 8.67 -30.46
N HIS A 67 -21.85 9.01 -29.87
CA HIS A 67 -20.57 8.37 -30.18
C HIS A 67 -20.56 6.92 -29.69
N HIS A 68 -21.06 6.69 -28.47
CA HIS A 68 -21.19 5.37 -27.88
C HIS A 68 -22.28 5.34 -26.82
N THR A 69 -22.80 4.14 -26.60
CA THR A 69 -23.68 3.84 -25.46
C THR A 69 -22.82 3.59 -24.24
N ILE A 70 -23.16 4.25 -23.13
CA ILE A 70 -22.48 4.08 -21.84
C ILE A 70 -23.02 2.82 -21.15
N GLY A 71 -24.35 2.69 -21.08
CA GLY A 71 -25.01 1.57 -20.42
C GLY A 71 -26.52 1.77 -20.32
N GLN A 72 -27.20 0.77 -19.77
CA GLN A 72 -28.64 0.78 -19.54
C GLN A 72 -28.95 0.63 -18.06
N ILE A 73 -30.01 1.30 -17.60
CA ILE A 73 -30.46 1.24 -16.21
C ILE A 73 -31.95 0.99 -16.15
N THR A 74 -32.38 0.15 -15.21
CA THR A 74 -33.77 0.12 -14.77
C THR A 74 -34.01 1.21 -13.74
N ALA A 75 -34.80 2.23 -14.10
CA ALA A 75 -35.21 3.26 -13.15
C ALA A 75 -36.37 2.73 -12.27
N PRO A 76 -36.44 3.10 -10.97
CA PRO A 76 -35.57 4.04 -10.23
C PRO A 76 -34.48 3.34 -9.40
N THR A 77 -34.13 2.08 -9.67
CA THR A 77 -33.40 1.25 -8.70
C THR A 77 -31.91 1.56 -8.57
N HIS A 78 -31.34 2.39 -9.45
CA HIS A 78 -29.90 2.68 -9.45
C HIS A 78 -29.65 4.18 -9.49
N ASP A 79 -28.70 4.64 -8.68
CA ASP A 79 -28.33 6.05 -8.53
C ASP A 79 -27.02 6.40 -9.24
N ARG A 80 -26.23 5.39 -9.67
CA ARG A 80 -24.96 5.60 -10.36
C ARG A 80 -24.72 4.65 -11.53
N LEU A 81 -23.88 5.08 -12.47
CA LEU A 81 -23.27 4.25 -13.51
C LEU A 81 -21.75 4.32 -13.42
N VAL A 82 -21.07 3.22 -13.76
CA VAL A 82 -19.66 3.27 -14.13
C VAL A 82 -19.55 3.68 -15.59
N TRP A 83 -18.70 4.66 -15.89
CA TRP A 83 -18.38 5.06 -17.25
C TRP A 83 -16.90 4.85 -17.53
N ILE A 84 -16.60 3.89 -18.41
CA ILE A 84 -15.31 3.72 -19.06
C ILE A 84 -15.31 4.62 -20.29
N ILE A 85 -14.41 5.60 -20.34
CA ILE A 85 -14.34 6.62 -21.39
C ILE A 85 -13.51 6.07 -22.57
N PRO A 86 -14.09 5.83 -23.75
CA PRO A 86 -13.34 5.37 -24.92
C PRO A 86 -12.29 6.38 -25.39
N ASP A 87 -11.20 5.89 -25.97
CA ASP A 87 -10.07 6.67 -26.50
C ASP A 87 -10.46 7.79 -27.46
N ALA A 88 -11.47 7.55 -28.28
CA ALA A 88 -11.95 8.45 -29.33
C ALA A 88 -12.99 9.47 -28.82
N SER A 89 -13.26 9.53 -27.52
CA SER A 89 -14.28 10.42 -26.95
C SER A 89 -13.86 11.89 -27.09
N SER A 90 -14.73 12.69 -27.70
CA SER A 90 -14.50 14.13 -27.83
C SER A 90 -14.71 14.85 -26.49
N PRO A 91 -13.78 15.75 -26.10
CA PRO A 91 -13.99 16.61 -24.94
C PRO A 91 -15.03 17.68 -25.30
N ARG A 92 -15.95 17.98 -24.37
CA ARG A 92 -17.07 18.95 -24.45
C ARG A 92 -18.42 18.40 -24.90
N ASP A 93 -18.53 17.09 -25.08
CA ASP A 93 -19.80 16.42 -25.33
C ASP A 93 -20.56 16.12 -24.03
N CYS A 94 -21.83 15.74 -24.16
CA CYS A 94 -22.74 15.57 -23.03
C CYS A 94 -23.15 14.11 -22.86
N ILE A 95 -23.43 13.74 -21.62
CA ILE A 95 -24.11 12.49 -21.30
C ILE A 95 -25.61 12.76 -21.44
N SER A 96 -26.31 11.91 -22.19
CA SER A 96 -27.76 11.98 -22.39
C SER A 96 -28.42 10.68 -21.94
N ALA A 97 -29.56 10.79 -21.27
CA ALA A 97 -30.42 9.68 -20.89
C ALA A 97 -31.67 9.66 -21.76
N TRP A 98 -32.01 8.50 -22.32
CA TRP A 98 -33.13 8.31 -23.22
C TRP A 98 -34.06 7.23 -22.70
N SER A 99 -35.36 7.40 -22.86
CA SER A 99 -36.32 6.32 -22.60
C SER A 99 -36.16 5.25 -23.69
N ASN A 100 -35.84 4.01 -23.31
CA ASN A 100 -35.69 2.94 -24.29
C ASN A 100 -36.99 2.67 -25.06
N ALA A 101 -38.14 2.78 -24.38
CA ALA A 101 -39.46 2.53 -24.96
C ALA A 101 -39.94 3.61 -25.94
N THR A 102 -39.56 4.88 -25.70
CA THR A 102 -40.11 6.02 -26.46
C THR A 102 -39.06 6.82 -27.24
N GLY A 103 -37.78 6.62 -26.97
CA GLY A 103 -36.67 7.41 -27.51
C GLY A 103 -36.62 8.87 -27.01
N ILE A 104 -37.47 9.24 -26.05
CA ILE A 104 -37.55 10.62 -25.54
C ILE A 104 -36.37 10.91 -24.61
N LEU A 105 -35.80 12.12 -24.71
CA LEU A 105 -34.75 12.61 -23.82
C LEU A 105 -35.29 12.81 -22.39
N LEU A 106 -34.71 12.08 -21.45
CA LEU A 106 -35.07 12.08 -20.03
C LEU A 106 -34.11 12.92 -19.16
N GLY A 107 -32.89 13.15 -19.62
CA GLY A 107 -31.88 13.91 -18.87
C GLY A 107 -30.66 14.22 -19.71
N ARG A 108 -29.97 15.32 -19.42
CA ARG A 108 -28.72 15.69 -20.09
C ARG A 108 -27.77 16.38 -19.10
N SER A 109 -26.50 15.95 -19.11
CA SER A 109 -25.46 16.55 -18.28
C SER A 109 -24.95 17.88 -18.84
N LYS A 110 -24.16 18.60 -18.05
CA LYS A 110 -23.26 19.63 -18.60
C LYS A 110 -22.22 18.99 -19.54
N ALA A 111 -21.64 19.80 -20.42
CA ALA A 111 -20.53 19.38 -21.27
C ALA A 111 -19.37 18.84 -20.40
N GLN A 112 -18.88 17.66 -20.76
CA GLN A 112 -17.82 16.98 -20.01
C GLN A 112 -16.46 17.53 -20.43
N HIS A 113 -15.58 17.73 -19.46
CA HIS A 113 -14.22 18.21 -19.70
C HIS A 113 -13.23 17.17 -19.20
N PHE A 114 -12.52 16.54 -20.14
CA PHE A 114 -11.47 15.59 -19.83
C PHE A 114 -10.20 16.35 -19.46
N GLY A 115 -9.70 16.07 -18.25
CA GLY A 115 -8.40 16.55 -17.77
C GLY A 115 -7.23 15.69 -18.24
N PHE A 116 -7.49 14.61 -18.98
CA PHE A 116 -6.49 13.74 -19.63
C PHE A 116 -6.40 14.05 -21.13
N ARG A 117 -5.20 13.88 -21.73
CA ARG A 117 -4.94 14.22 -23.15
C ARG A 117 -5.48 13.14 -24.10
N THR A 118 -6.04 13.54 -25.25
CA THR A 118 -6.52 12.59 -26.27
C THR A 118 -5.38 12.07 -27.16
N PRO A 119 -5.51 10.87 -27.77
CA PRO A 119 -4.48 10.30 -28.66
C PRO A 119 -4.13 11.19 -29.87
N GLU A 120 -5.08 11.98 -30.37
CA GLU A 120 -4.89 12.89 -31.51
C GLU A 120 -4.06 14.12 -31.15
N GLN A 121 -4.21 14.65 -29.93
CA GLN A 121 -3.34 15.68 -29.37
C GLN A 121 -1.90 15.16 -29.14
N GLN A 122 -1.73 13.84 -29.04
CA GLN A 122 -0.44 13.17 -28.93
C GLN A 122 0.27 13.02 -30.30
N LYS A 123 -0.47 12.81 -31.39
CA LYS A 123 0.10 12.60 -32.75
C LYS A 123 0.66 13.87 -33.40
N GLY A 124 0.15 15.06 -33.09
CA GLY A 124 0.55 16.33 -33.71
C GLY A 124 1.96 16.85 -33.34
N LEU A 125 2.65 16.22 -32.39
CA LEU A 125 3.96 16.65 -31.89
C LEU A 125 5.14 15.80 -32.37
N ASN A 126 4.88 14.68 -33.06
CA ASN A 126 5.95 13.76 -33.48
C ASN A 126 6.66 14.17 -34.79
N SER A 127 6.32 15.32 -35.40
CA SER A 127 6.87 15.74 -36.70
C SER A 127 7.78 16.98 -36.67
N VAL A 128 7.99 17.65 -35.53
CA VAL A 128 8.77 18.91 -35.50
C VAL A 128 9.70 18.98 -34.29
N ARG A 129 10.98 18.59 -34.51
CA ARG A 129 12.25 19.15 -33.99
C ARG A 129 13.24 18.12 -33.47
N GLY A 130 14.41 18.12 -34.12
CA GLY A 130 15.65 17.58 -33.59
C GLY A 130 16.41 18.58 -32.71
N ARG A 131 17.32 18.02 -31.91
CA ARG A 131 18.47 18.64 -31.21
C ARG A 131 18.22 19.99 -30.53
N ASP A 132 17.72 19.93 -29.29
CA ASP A 132 18.32 20.54 -28.08
C ASP A 132 17.30 20.54 -26.92
N ASN A 133 17.81 20.35 -25.68
CA ASN A 133 17.14 20.14 -24.37
C ASN A 133 16.69 18.69 -24.04
N LEU A 134 17.60 17.94 -23.41
CA LEU A 134 17.43 16.59 -22.86
C LEU A 134 16.81 16.53 -21.44
N HIS A 135 16.22 17.62 -20.93
CA HIS A 135 15.74 17.74 -19.54
C HIS A 135 14.23 17.99 -19.39
N ALA A 136 13.39 17.37 -20.21
CA ALA A 136 11.96 17.23 -19.89
C ALA A 136 11.31 16.09 -20.69
N ILE A 137 11.14 14.93 -20.05
CA ILE A 137 10.30 13.85 -20.57
C ILE A 137 8.96 13.86 -19.84
N ARG A 138 7.89 13.85 -20.64
CA ARG A 138 6.48 13.95 -20.27
C ARG A 138 6.03 12.75 -19.44
N MET A 139 5.20 13.02 -18.43
CA MET A 139 4.61 12.02 -17.52
C MET A 139 3.37 11.38 -18.17
N GLY A 140 3.41 10.05 -18.30
CA GLY A 140 2.41 9.12 -18.80
C GLY A 140 2.93 7.71 -18.44
N ASN A 141 2.76 6.69 -19.28
CA ASN A 141 3.39 5.36 -19.15
C ASN A 141 4.92 5.35 -18.91
N THR A 142 5.56 6.52 -18.81
CA THR A 142 6.97 6.90 -18.71
C THR A 142 7.41 7.48 -17.35
N THR A 143 6.55 7.60 -16.31
CA THR A 143 7.00 8.03 -14.95
C THR A 143 6.53 7.18 -13.75
N GLY A 144 6.96 5.93 -13.65
CA GLY A 144 6.27 4.74 -13.12
C GLY A 144 5.73 4.63 -11.70
N ILE A 145 4.90 5.58 -11.28
CA ILE A 145 3.64 5.23 -10.66
C ILE A 145 2.57 5.99 -11.40
N ASP A 146 1.65 5.25 -12.00
CA ASP A 146 0.37 5.84 -12.36
C ASP A 146 -0.58 5.61 -11.18
N VAL A 147 -0.53 6.51 -10.20
CA VAL A 147 -1.39 6.43 -8.99
C VAL A 147 -2.85 6.37 -9.42
N TRP A 148 -3.14 7.02 -10.55
CA TRP A 148 -4.41 6.98 -11.24
C TRP A 148 -4.46 5.80 -12.20
N GLY A 149 -3.52 5.66 -13.11
CA GLY A 149 -3.64 4.77 -14.24
C GLY A 149 -3.28 3.31 -14.05
N ALA A 150 -2.62 2.87 -12.96
CA ALA A 150 -2.58 1.43 -12.66
C ALA A 150 -3.98 0.90 -12.30
N TRP A 151 -4.80 1.74 -11.65
CA TRP A 151 -6.16 1.41 -11.18
C TRP A 151 -7.27 1.87 -12.12
N PHE A 152 -7.07 2.99 -12.82
CA PHE A 152 -8.13 3.71 -13.54
C PHE A 152 -7.82 3.94 -15.04
N ASP A 153 -6.58 3.70 -15.49
CA ASP A 153 -6.18 3.62 -16.90
C ASP A 153 -5.77 2.19 -17.30
N GLY A 154 -5.58 1.30 -16.31
CA GLY A 154 -5.60 -0.15 -16.37
C GLY A 154 -7.01 -0.65 -16.59
N VAL A 155 -7.60 -0.15 -17.68
CA VAL A 155 -8.90 -0.59 -18.22
C VAL A 155 -8.92 -2.11 -18.37
N GLU A 156 -7.78 -2.81 -18.35
CA GLU A 156 -7.67 -4.26 -18.41
C GLU A 156 -8.33 -5.00 -17.23
N LEU A 157 -8.29 -4.47 -15.99
CA LEU A 157 -9.00 -5.09 -14.84
C LEU A 157 -10.52 -4.98 -14.99
N LEU A 158 -10.99 -3.94 -15.70
CA LEU A 158 -12.40 -3.64 -15.94
C LEU A 158 -12.88 -3.97 -17.37
N ASN A 159 -11.99 -4.39 -18.26
CA ASN A 159 -12.29 -4.62 -19.68
C ASN A 159 -13.21 -5.83 -19.86
N ASN A 160 -13.17 -6.72 -18.87
CA ASN A 160 -14.03 -7.89 -18.77
C ASN A 160 -15.15 -7.71 -17.74
N THR A 161 -15.20 -6.56 -17.05
CA THR A 161 -16.26 -6.24 -16.09
C THR A 161 -17.30 -5.41 -16.83
N GLU A 162 -18.43 -6.03 -17.17
CA GLU A 162 -19.54 -5.35 -17.84
C GLU A 162 -19.88 -4.03 -17.13
N VAL A 163 -20.17 -2.98 -17.89
CA VAL A 163 -20.63 -1.70 -17.34
C VAL A 163 -21.93 -1.94 -16.57
N ARG A 164 -21.85 -1.86 -15.23
CA ARG A 164 -23.00 -2.14 -14.36
C ARG A 164 -23.63 -0.86 -13.82
N PRO A 165 -24.96 -0.77 -13.80
CA PRO A 165 -25.64 0.17 -12.94
C PRO A 165 -25.42 -0.19 -11.48
N ILE A 166 -25.24 0.81 -10.63
CA ILE A 166 -24.87 0.66 -9.23
C ILE A 166 -25.97 1.25 -8.37
N ASP A 167 -26.38 0.50 -7.35
CA ASP A 167 -27.01 1.05 -6.14
C ASP A 167 -25.88 1.24 -5.13
N ALA A 168 -25.43 2.48 -4.96
CA ALA A 168 -24.28 2.78 -4.10
C ALA A 168 -24.56 2.46 -2.63
N ALA A 169 -25.83 2.57 -2.20
CA ALA A 169 -26.22 2.28 -0.84
C ALA A 169 -26.22 0.75 -0.60
N ALA A 170 -26.70 -0.04 -1.55
CA ALA A 170 -26.59 -1.50 -1.49
C ALA A 170 -25.13 -1.97 -1.52
N ALA A 171 -24.29 -1.37 -2.37
CA ALA A 171 -22.86 -1.66 -2.43
C ALA A 171 -22.18 -1.40 -1.07
N LYS A 172 -22.48 -0.29 -0.39
CA LYS A 172 -21.89 0.04 0.93
C LYS A 172 -22.37 -0.84 2.09
N ARG A 173 -23.50 -1.53 1.91
CA ARG A 173 -24.04 -2.51 2.88
C ARG A 173 -23.52 -3.94 2.68
N LYS A 174 -22.69 -4.20 1.66
CA LYS A 174 -22.07 -5.50 1.44
C LYS A 174 -21.29 -5.97 2.68
N ASN A 175 -21.46 -7.23 3.03
CA ASN A 175 -20.82 -7.85 4.18
C ASN A 175 -19.41 -8.32 3.82
N ILE A 176 -18.40 -7.70 4.44
CA ILE A 176 -16.99 -7.88 4.11
C ILE A 176 -16.26 -8.45 5.33
N ALA A 177 -15.56 -9.57 5.13
CA ALA A 177 -14.66 -10.12 6.13
C ALA A 177 -13.21 -9.79 5.80
N ILE A 178 -12.49 -9.22 6.75
CA ILE A 178 -11.03 -9.06 6.71
C ILE A 178 -10.43 -10.15 7.59
N ILE A 179 -9.60 -11.02 7.02
CA ILE A 179 -8.95 -12.10 7.76
C ILE A 179 -7.51 -11.69 8.09
N GLY A 180 -7.26 -11.42 9.37
CA GLY A 180 -5.98 -10.94 9.91
C GLY A 180 -6.02 -9.45 10.29
N ALA A 181 -5.81 -9.15 11.56
CA ALA A 181 -5.68 -7.82 12.14
C ALA A 181 -4.21 -7.32 12.17
N GLY A 182 -3.43 -7.72 11.19
CA GLY A 182 -2.12 -7.14 10.90
C GLY A 182 -2.22 -5.75 10.25
N MET A 183 -1.09 -5.10 9.99
CA MET A 183 -1.09 -3.73 9.43
C MET A 183 -1.84 -3.63 8.09
N ALA A 184 -1.79 -4.65 7.23
CA ALA A 184 -2.54 -4.65 5.96
C ALA A 184 -4.05 -4.70 6.20
N GLY A 185 -4.54 -5.63 7.04
CA GLY A 185 -5.96 -5.73 7.36
C GLY A 185 -6.51 -4.51 8.11
N LEU A 186 -5.76 -3.96 9.06
CA LEU A 186 -6.11 -2.72 9.76
C LEU A 186 -6.19 -1.52 8.80
N MET A 187 -5.26 -1.43 7.86
CA MET A 187 -5.27 -0.39 6.83
C MET A 187 -6.48 -0.54 5.90
N THR A 188 -6.78 -1.77 5.47
CA THR A 188 -7.95 -2.07 4.66
C THR A 188 -9.24 -1.66 5.38
N TYR A 189 -9.39 -2.03 6.66
CA TYR A 189 -10.54 -1.63 7.47
C TYR A 189 -10.71 -0.10 7.48
N LEU A 190 -9.62 0.64 7.76
CA LEU A 190 -9.64 2.09 7.82
C LEU A 190 -10.06 2.71 6.47
N CYS A 191 -9.50 2.23 5.36
CA CYS A 191 -9.85 2.71 4.02
C CYS A 191 -11.34 2.49 3.72
N LEU A 192 -11.86 1.29 3.95
CA LEU A 192 -13.26 0.95 3.66
C LEU A 192 -14.24 1.77 4.52
N VAL A 193 -14.02 1.85 5.82
CA VAL A 193 -14.90 2.61 6.73
C VAL A 193 -14.86 4.10 6.42
N GLN A 194 -13.70 4.66 6.04
CA GLN A 194 -13.60 6.07 5.62
C GLN A 194 -14.40 6.38 4.35
N GLN A 195 -14.65 5.39 3.50
CA GLN A 195 -15.52 5.54 2.32
C GLN A 195 -17.01 5.23 2.60
N GLY A 196 -17.34 4.93 3.87
CA GLY A 196 -18.70 4.68 4.33
C GLY A 196 -19.18 3.25 4.14
N MET A 197 -18.28 2.27 4.04
CA MET A 197 -18.66 0.85 4.10
C MET A 197 -19.13 0.52 5.52
N GLU A 198 -20.31 -0.10 5.64
CA GLU A 198 -21.01 -0.27 6.92
C GLU A 198 -20.71 -1.63 7.60
N ASN A 199 -20.67 -2.70 6.81
CA ASN A 199 -20.60 -4.08 7.29
C ASN A 199 -19.22 -4.68 7.07
N VAL A 200 -18.22 -4.17 7.79
CA VAL A 200 -16.84 -4.66 7.74
C VAL A 200 -16.48 -5.31 9.07
N SER A 201 -16.14 -6.61 9.03
CA SER A 201 -15.69 -7.38 10.19
C SER A 201 -14.24 -7.82 10.03
N ILE A 202 -13.54 -8.01 11.16
CA ILE A 202 -12.17 -8.51 11.20
C ILE A 202 -12.17 -9.83 11.97
N ILE A 203 -11.48 -10.84 11.46
CA ILE A 203 -11.28 -12.12 12.14
C ILE A 203 -9.78 -12.28 12.38
N GLU A 204 -9.38 -12.35 13.65
CA GLU A 204 -7.98 -12.42 14.05
C GLU A 204 -7.69 -13.73 14.81
N ALA A 205 -6.66 -14.44 14.37
CA ALA A 205 -6.30 -15.72 14.95
C ALA A 205 -5.62 -15.58 16.33
N GLY A 206 -4.88 -14.49 16.53
CA GLY A 206 -4.21 -14.17 17.79
C GLY A 206 -5.10 -13.46 18.81
N ASP A 207 -4.47 -13.12 19.93
CA ASP A 207 -5.04 -12.37 21.05
C ASP A 207 -4.71 -10.87 20.98
N ARG A 208 -4.07 -10.41 19.90
CA ARG A 208 -3.58 -9.03 19.75
C ARG A 208 -3.69 -8.53 18.31
N LEU A 209 -3.68 -7.20 18.18
CA LEU A 209 -3.53 -6.52 16.90
C LEU A 209 -2.05 -6.47 16.46
N GLY A 210 -1.85 -6.24 15.15
CA GLY A 210 -0.57 -5.81 14.58
C GLY A 210 0.23 -6.88 13.84
N GLY A 211 -0.16 -8.16 13.90
CA GLY A 211 0.55 -9.24 13.23
C GLY A 211 2.06 -9.20 13.57
N ARG A 212 2.94 -9.14 12.57
CA ARG A 212 4.39 -9.06 12.80
C ARG A 212 4.91 -7.77 13.45
N VAL A 213 4.09 -6.73 13.59
CA VAL A 213 4.42 -5.56 14.43
C VAL A 213 4.23 -5.94 15.90
N ARG A 214 5.34 -6.25 16.57
CA ARG A 214 5.34 -6.75 17.95
C ARG A 214 6.46 -6.13 18.78
N THR A 215 6.07 -5.48 19.85
CA THR A 215 6.95 -5.05 20.93
C THR A 215 6.75 -5.99 22.13
N VAL A 216 7.82 -6.30 22.85
CA VAL A 216 7.73 -7.06 24.12
C VAL A 216 8.22 -6.17 25.25
N TYR A 217 7.38 -6.01 26.26
CA TYR A 217 7.69 -5.33 27.52
C TYR A 217 8.19 -6.36 28.54
N LEU A 218 9.45 -6.27 28.97
CA LEU A 218 10.07 -7.21 29.93
C LEU A 218 9.75 -6.83 31.38
N SER A 219 9.62 -5.52 31.65
CA SER A 219 9.15 -4.98 32.93
C SER A 219 8.33 -3.72 32.69
N GLY A 220 7.19 -3.61 33.39
CA GLY A 220 6.36 -2.41 33.32
C GLY A 220 5.62 -2.28 31.98
N GLY A 221 5.29 -1.05 31.62
CA GLY A 221 4.61 -0.68 30.38
C GLY A 221 5.49 0.10 29.40
N PRO A 222 4.87 0.69 28.35
CA PRO A 222 5.56 1.40 27.27
C PRO A 222 6.60 2.43 27.72
N PHE A 223 6.28 3.19 28.76
CA PHE A 223 7.09 4.31 29.22
C PHE A 223 8.00 3.98 30.42
N ASP A 224 8.04 2.70 30.82
CA ASP A 224 9.06 2.18 31.74
C ASP A 224 10.36 1.80 31.00
N TYR A 225 10.34 1.86 29.66
CA TYR A 225 11.48 1.70 28.75
C TYR A 225 12.25 0.38 28.87
N SER A 226 11.66 -0.61 29.54
CA SER A 226 12.10 -2.00 29.52
C SER A 226 11.30 -2.79 28.49
N TYR A 227 11.53 -2.49 27.22
CA TYR A 227 10.91 -3.19 26.10
C TYR A 227 11.92 -3.46 25.00
N GLN A 228 11.58 -4.34 24.04
CA GLN A 228 12.32 -4.44 22.78
C GLN A 228 11.43 -4.90 21.63
N GLU A 229 11.79 -4.48 20.43
CA GLU A 229 11.07 -4.80 19.20
C GLU A 229 11.37 -6.21 18.69
N MET A 230 10.36 -7.08 18.74
CA MET A 230 10.39 -8.42 18.15
C MET A 230 10.00 -8.41 16.67
N GLY A 231 9.32 -7.35 16.23
CA GLY A 231 8.95 -7.07 14.84
C GLY A 231 9.88 -6.05 14.15
N PRO A 232 9.37 -5.19 13.25
CA PRO A 232 10.12 -4.06 12.71
C PRO A 232 10.58 -3.13 13.84
N MET A 233 11.78 -2.53 13.70
CA MET A 233 12.40 -1.72 14.77
C MET A 233 12.57 -0.24 14.43
N ARG A 234 12.62 0.06 13.13
CA ARG A 234 12.98 1.39 12.61
C ARG A 234 12.40 1.62 11.24
N LEU A 235 12.25 2.88 10.89
CA LEU A 235 11.70 3.37 9.64
C LEU A 235 12.72 4.33 9.00
N PRO A 236 13.14 4.11 7.75
CA PRO A 236 14.04 5.04 7.06
C PRO A 236 13.29 6.33 6.70
N THR A 237 13.98 7.46 6.71
CA THR A 237 13.36 8.78 6.48
C THR A 237 14.01 9.60 5.38
N THR A 238 15.34 9.72 5.38
CA THR A 238 16.06 10.46 4.33
C THR A 238 17.26 9.69 3.82
N LEU A 239 17.62 9.95 2.57
CA LEU A 239 18.81 9.47 1.89
C LEU A 239 19.64 10.68 1.44
N THR A 240 20.94 10.68 1.75
CA THR A 240 21.87 11.72 1.29
C THR A 240 22.70 11.19 0.13
N VAL A 241 22.62 11.84 -1.03
CA VAL A 241 23.39 11.50 -2.22
C VAL A 241 24.10 12.76 -2.72
N ASP A 242 25.42 12.69 -2.89
CA ASP A 242 26.26 13.81 -3.33
C ASP A 242 26.08 15.12 -2.52
N GLY A 243 25.74 14.99 -1.22
CA GLY A 243 25.53 16.13 -0.31
C GLY A 243 24.11 16.70 -0.28
N GLU A 244 23.22 16.22 -1.16
CA GLU A 244 21.80 16.59 -1.19
C GLU A 244 20.94 15.58 -0.43
N ILE A 245 19.93 16.07 0.30
CA ILE A 245 19.04 15.24 1.14
C ILE A 245 17.73 14.99 0.40
N TYR A 246 17.36 13.73 0.27
CA TYR A 246 16.12 13.28 -0.36
C TYR A 246 15.24 12.55 0.66
N ASN A 247 13.95 12.90 0.70
CA ASN A 247 12.98 12.18 1.52
C ASN A 247 12.65 10.83 0.86
N MET A 248 12.51 9.81 1.69
CA MET A 248 12.14 8.47 1.26
C MET A 248 10.62 8.35 1.25
N SER A 249 10.03 8.43 0.06
CA SER A 249 8.57 8.60 -0.11
C SER A 249 7.76 7.39 0.38
N ASP A 250 8.22 6.17 0.12
CA ASP A 250 7.46 4.95 0.39
C ASP A 250 7.10 4.79 1.88
N HIS A 251 8.00 5.19 2.78
CA HIS A 251 7.77 5.14 4.22
C HIS A 251 6.94 6.30 4.76
N GLN A 252 6.66 7.34 3.95
CA GLN A 252 5.79 8.45 4.35
C GLN A 252 4.37 8.00 4.67
N LEU A 253 3.90 6.92 4.04
CA LEU A 253 2.62 6.31 4.34
C LEU A 253 2.49 5.89 5.82
N VAL A 254 3.59 5.42 6.43
CA VAL A 254 3.59 5.01 7.86
C VAL A 254 3.44 6.24 8.76
N PHE A 255 4.15 7.32 8.45
CA PHE A 255 4.06 8.58 9.20
C PHE A 255 2.68 9.23 9.03
N GLN A 256 2.13 9.24 7.81
CA GLN A 256 0.78 9.75 7.56
C GLN A 256 -0.28 8.95 8.32
N LEU A 257 -0.17 7.62 8.34
CA LEU A 257 -1.11 6.79 9.09
C LEU A 257 -1.08 7.12 10.58
N ALA A 258 0.12 7.23 11.17
CA ALA A 258 0.27 7.61 12.56
C ALA A 258 -0.36 8.98 12.85
N ASP A 259 -0.16 9.98 11.99
CA ASP A 259 -0.79 11.30 12.13
C ASP A 259 -2.33 11.23 12.05
N GLU A 260 -2.87 10.43 11.13
CA GLU A 260 -4.32 10.23 11.00
C GLU A 260 -4.88 9.52 12.23
N MET A 261 -4.22 8.48 12.74
CA MET A 261 -4.66 7.77 13.94
C MET A 261 -4.56 8.65 15.19
N ASN A 262 -3.51 9.48 15.30
CA ASN A 262 -3.40 10.48 16.36
C ASN A 262 -4.57 11.47 16.31
N ARG A 263 -4.92 11.95 15.11
CA ARG A 263 -6.08 12.84 14.90
C ARG A 263 -7.39 12.17 15.27
N LEU A 264 -7.62 10.94 14.82
CA LEU A 264 -8.84 10.17 15.11
C LEU A 264 -9.00 9.88 16.61
N ASN A 265 -7.88 9.64 17.30
CA ASN A 265 -7.84 9.44 18.75
C ASN A 265 -7.81 10.75 19.57
N ASN A 266 -8.01 11.91 18.92
CA ASN A 266 -7.93 13.23 19.56
C ASN A 266 -6.64 13.45 20.37
N TYR A 267 -5.51 12.90 19.89
CA TYR A 267 -4.20 12.97 20.52
C TYR A 267 -4.18 12.46 21.98
N ALA A 268 -5.01 11.46 22.30
CA ALA A 268 -5.02 10.82 23.62
C ALA A 268 -3.67 10.16 23.92
N LYS A 269 -2.96 10.62 24.97
CA LYS A 269 -1.59 10.18 25.32
C LYS A 269 -1.40 8.66 25.44
N SER A 270 -2.43 7.91 25.83
CA SER A 270 -2.36 6.45 25.92
C SER A 270 -2.20 5.78 24.54
N LEU A 271 -2.69 6.41 23.48
CA LEU A 271 -2.77 5.88 22.12
C LEU A 271 -1.95 6.70 21.09
N THR A 272 -1.26 7.76 21.51
CA THR A 272 -0.45 8.55 20.58
C THR A 272 0.71 7.75 20.02
N VAL A 273 0.94 7.89 18.73
CA VAL A 273 2.08 7.35 18.01
C VAL A 273 3.06 8.50 17.79
N ASP A 274 4.06 8.56 18.67
CA ASP A 274 5.07 9.62 18.67
C ASP A 274 6.39 9.07 18.15
N PHE A 275 6.94 9.69 17.10
CA PHE A 275 8.20 9.24 16.51
C PHE A 275 9.41 9.90 17.16
N ILE A 276 10.41 9.08 17.49
CA ILE A 276 11.71 9.50 18.00
C ILE A 276 12.82 9.10 17.03
N THR A 277 13.96 9.78 17.14
CA THR A 277 15.14 9.49 16.32
C THR A 277 15.67 8.10 16.63
N TRP A 278 15.95 7.32 15.58
CA TRP A 278 16.75 6.11 15.68
C TRP A 278 18.21 6.47 15.35
N TYR A 279 19.13 6.13 16.26
CA TYR A 279 20.54 6.46 16.12
C TYR A 279 21.28 5.31 15.41
N GLU A 280 21.87 5.59 14.26
CA GLU A 280 22.69 4.64 13.48
C GLU A 280 24.19 4.93 13.69
N ALA A 281 25.05 3.90 13.64
CA ALA A 281 26.46 3.88 14.05
C ALA A 281 27.47 4.77 13.27
N GLY A 282 27.03 5.90 12.69
CA GLY A 282 27.96 6.91 12.18
C GLY A 282 28.91 7.43 13.26
N ASP A 283 28.47 7.49 14.53
CA ASP A 283 29.16 8.30 15.54
C ASP A 283 29.85 7.54 16.70
N ASN A 284 29.60 6.24 16.95
CA ASN A 284 30.16 5.56 18.14
C ASN A 284 30.45 4.05 17.93
N ARG A 285 31.50 3.72 17.17
CA ARG A 285 31.96 2.31 17.05
C ARG A 285 32.99 1.97 18.15
N PRO A 286 32.87 0.81 18.85
CA PRO A 286 33.91 0.33 19.76
C PRO A 286 35.19 -0.10 19.02
N HIS A 287 35.10 -0.42 17.73
CA HIS A 287 36.21 -0.93 16.91
C HIS A 287 36.41 -0.11 15.62
N PRO A 288 37.67 0.21 15.25
CA PRO A 288 37.99 0.87 13.99
C PRO A 288 37.91 -0.16 12.87
N GLY A 289 36.86 -0.11 12.06
CA GLY A 289 36.67 -1.08 10.99
C GLY A 289 35.86 -0.54 9.84
N GLY A 290 36.55 0.05 8.85
CA GLY A 290 36.16 0.20 7.44
C GLY A 290 34.83 0.91 7.11
N GLN A 291 34.73 1.44 5.89
CA GLN A 291 33.41 1.65 5.26
C GLN A 291 32.59 0.36 5.39
N SER A 292 31.29 0.49 5.66
CA SER A 292 30.44 -0.70 5.78
C SER A 292 30.52 -1.49 4.47
N GLY A 293 30.44 -2.82 4.53
CA GLY A 293 30.36 -3.64 3.31
C GLY A 293 29.22 -3.21 2.39
N MET A 294 28.17 -2.62 2.97
CA MET A 294 27.00 -2.06 2.30
C MET A 294 27.30 -0.75 1.57
N GLU A 295 28.08 0.18 2.12
CA GLU A 295 28.49 1.41 1.41
C GLU A 295 29.31 1.07 0.16
N LYS A 296 30.27 0.14 0.30
CA LYS A 296 31.08 -0.34 -0.84
C LYS A 296 30.25 -1.09 -1.88
N LEU A 297 29.22 -1.82 -1.44
CA LEU A 297 28.29 -2.50 -2.33
C LEU A 297 27.40 -1.49 -3.05
N PHE A 298 26.89 -0.49 -2.33
CA PHE A 298 26.07 0.59 -2.87
C PHE A 298 26.85 1.38 -3.92
N ASP A 299 28.12 1.72 -3.67
CA ASP A 299 28.98 2.36 -4.67
C ASP A 299 29.23 1.49 -5.91
N LYS A 300 29.29 0.16 -5.77
CA LYS A 300 29.43 -0.77 -6.89
C LYS A 300 28.12 -0.90 -7.67
N VAL A 301 27.00 -1.02 -6.99
CA VAL A 301 25.65 -1.09 -7.57
C VAL A 301 25.32 0.22 -8.29
N ASN A 302 25.61 1.38 -7.69
CA ASN A 302 25.42 2.69 -8.32
C ASN A 302 26.22 2.87 -9.61
N LYS A 303 27.40 2.25 -9.70
CA LYS A 303 28.20 2.22 -10.94
C LYS A 303 27.66 1.26 -11.99
N ALA A 304 26.89 0.25 -11.58
CA ALA A 304 26.23 -0.72 -12.45
C ALA A 304 24.79 -0.34 -12.81
N LEU A 305 24.24 0.71 -12.21
CA LEU A 305 22.89 1.21 -12.47
C LEU A 305 22.85 2.10 -13.73
N PRO A 306 21.69 2.20 -14.41
CA PRO A 306 21.58 2.87 -15.72
C PRO A 306 21.91 4.37 -15.68
N CYS A 307 21.76 5.01 -14.52
CA CYS A 307 22.02 6.43 -14.33
C CYS A 307 22.54 6.74 -12.92
N LYS A 308 23.33 7.81 -12.80
CA LYS A 308 23.90 8.29 -11.53
C LYS A 308 22.82 8.65 -10.49
N ASP A 309 21.62 9.02 -10.95
CA ASP A 309 20.50 9.47 -10.12
C ASP A 309 19.47 8.37 -9.81
N PHE A 310 19.73 7.10 -10.18
CA PHE A 310 18.75 6.02 -9.99
C PHE A 310 18.35 5.84 -8.52
N CYS A 311 19.29 6.02 -7.58
CA CYS A 311 19.00 5.96 -6.14
C CYS A 311 18.12 7.11 -5.66
N VAL A 312 18.28 8.30 -6.26
CA VAL A 312 17.41 9.46 -5.98
C VAL A 312 16.01 9.17 -6.49
N GLU A 313 15.90 8.54 -7.65
CA GLU A 313 14.62 8.08 -8.20
C GLU A 313 13.97 7.03 -7.30
N MET A 314 14.73 6.01 -6.84
CA MET A 314 14.22 5.01 -5.89
C MET A 314 13.73 5.64 -4.58
N ALA A 315 14.48 6.59 -4.02
CA ALA A 315 14.09 7.27 -2.78
C ALA A 315 12.80 8.11 -2.97
N ARG A 316 12.67 8.79 -4.11
CA ARG A 316 11.49 9.61 -4.42
C ARG A 316 10.27 8.79 -4.83
N ASN A 317 10.50 7.70 -5.56
CA ASN A 317 9.46 6.87 -6.18
C ASN A 317 10.06 5.51 -6.60
N MET A 318 10.00 4.53 -5.69
CA MET A 318 10.55 3.20 -5.89
C MET A 318 9.98 2.48 -7.12
N PHE A 319 8.67 2.60 -7.32
CA PHE A 319 7.97 1.93 -8.40
C PHE A 319 8.32 2.53 -9.78
N LYS A 320 8.53 3.86 -9.85
CA LYS A 320 9.05 4.51 -11.05
C LYS A 320 10.44 4.00 -11.38
N ALA A 321 11.29 3.88 -10.36
CA ALA A 321 12.60 3.28 -10.52
C ALA A 321 12.51 1.82 -11.01
N HIS A 322 11.60 1.01 -10.45
CA HIS A 322 11.39 -0.39 -10.86
C HIS A 322 11.03 -0.50 -12.34
N ARG A 323 10.10 0.32 -12.80
CA ARG A 323 9.62 0.24 -14.17
C ARG A 323 10.65 0.75 -15.18
N GLU A 324 11.37 1.83 -14.86
CA GLU A 324 12.49 2.24 -15.70
C GLU A 324 13.56 1.15 -15.73
N TRP A 325 13.82 0.46 -14.61
CA TRP A 325 14.73 -0.67 -14.57
C TRP A 325 14.29 -1.83 -15.48
N LEU A 326 13.02 -2.22 -15.47
CA LEU A 326 12.48 -3.24 -16.38
C LEU A 326 12.58 -2.85 -17.87
N ARG A 327 12.55 -1.56 -18.21
CA ARG A 327 12.75 -1.11 -19.60
C ARG A 327 14.18 -1.30 -20.09
N TYR A 328 15.15 -1.19 -19.19
CA TYR A 328 16.56 -1.41 -19.55
C TYR A 328 16.87 -2.89 -19.71
N TRP A 329 16.32 -3.75 -18.86
CA TRP A 329 16.73 -5.16 -18.79
C TRP A 329 15.67 -6.18 -19.21
N SER A 330 14.48 -5.78 -19.62
CA SER A 330 13.36 -6.64 -20.07
C SER A 330 12.78 -7.65 -19.06
N SER A 331 13.57 -8.17 -18.11
CA SER A 331 13.13 -8.95 -16.95
C SER A 331 14.18 -8.94 -15.83
N GLU A 332 13.82 -9.43 -14.64
CA GLU A 332 14.77 -9.57 -13.52
C GLU A 332 15.88 -10.59 -13.83
N PHE A 333 15.55 -11.65 -14.56
CA PHE A 333 16.50 -12.67 -14.98
C PHE A 333 17.54 -12.12 -15.97
N ALA A 334 17.11 -11.33 -16.95
CA ALA A 334 18.01 -10.76 -17.95
C ALA A 334 19.07 -9.84 -17.31
N TYR A 335 18.68 -9.01 -16.32
CA TYR A 335 19.67 -8.26 -15.53
C TYR A 335 20.66 -9.19 -14.82
N THR A 336 20.16 -10.24 -14.17
CA THR A 336 21.00 -11.19 -13.42
C THR A 336 22.04 -11.84 -14.34
N VAL A 337 21.64 -12.25 -15.54
CA VAL A 337 22.52 -12.82 -16.56
C VAL A 337 23.58 -11.79 -17.01
N ASP A 338 23.17 -10.57 -17.34
CA ASP A 338 24.09 -9.54 -17.81
C ASP A 338 25.07 -9.10 -16.73
N TYR A 339 24.59 -8.92 -15.49
CA TYR A 339 25.43 -8.57 -14.34
C TYR A 339 26.42 -9.68 -14.00
N VAL A 340 25.95 -10.93 -13.94
CA VAL A 340 26.82 -12.10 -13.71
C VAL A 340 27.86 -12.18 -14.82
N THR A 341 27.45 -12.10 -16.09
CA THR A 341 28.37 -12.18 -17.24
C THR A 341 29.41 -11.05 -17.22
N ALA A 342 29.03 -9.83 -16.83
CA ALA A 342 29.93 -8.68 -16.76
C ALA A 342 30.88 -8.72 -15.55
N ASN A 343 30.49 -9.34 -14.43
CA ASN A 343 31.21 -9.27 -13.16
C ASN A 343 31.74 -10.63 -12.66
N PHE A 344 31.59 -11.72 -13.42
CA PHE A 344 32.07 -13.03 -13.00
C PHE A 344 33.61 -13.07 -12.96
N LYS A 345 34.18 -13.08 -11.74
CA LYS A 345 35.56 -13.51 -11.51
C LYS A 345 35.55 -14.87 -10.80
N PRO A 346 36.39 -15.83 -11.21
CA PRO A 346 36.40 -17.21 -10.69
C PRO A 346 36.77 -17.35 -9.20
N ASN A 347 36.84 -16.26 -8.43
CA ASN A 347 37.33 -16.22 -7.06
C ASN A 347 36.20 -16.13 -6.00
N GLY A 348 34.93 -16.33 -6.38
CA GLY A 348 33.81 -16.66 -5.49
C GLY A 348 33.33 -15.60 -4.48
N LYS A 349 34.09 -14.51 -4.27
CA LYS A 349 33.77 -13.47 -3.27
C LYS A 349 32.70 -12.48 -3.75
N GLU A 350 32.59 -12.23 -5.06
CA GLU A 350 31.64 -11.26 -5.61
C GLU A 350 30.21 -11.80 -5.67
N PHE A 351 30.04 -13.12 -5.87
CA PHE A 351 28.74 -13.81 -5.90
C PHE A 351 27.95 -13.68 -4.58
N ARG A 352 28.65 -13.65 -3.43
CA ARG A 352 27.99 -13.50 -2.11
C ARG A 352 27.52 -12.07 -1.84
N SER A 353 28.19 -11.08 -2.41
CA SER A 353 27.89 -9.66 -2.19
C SER A 353 26.74 -9.12 -3.04
N THR A 354 26.25 -9.88 -4.01
CA THR A 354 25.30 -9.41 -5.04
C THR A 354 24.00 -10.20 -5.06
N GLY A 355 23.69 -10.92 -3.97
CA GLY A 355 22.61 -11.91 -3.93
C GLY A 355 23.17 -13.33 -3.79
N GLY A 356 23.90 -13.59 -2.71
CA GLY A 356 24.20 -14.97 -2.32
C GLY A 356 22.94 -15.66 -1.82
N GLY A 357 22.06 -16.08 -2.74
CA GLY A 357 20.78 -16.72 -2.47
C GLY A 357 19.88 -16.73 -3.72
N ALA A 358 18.79 -17.49 -3.67
CA ALA A 358 17.78 -17.55 -4.74
C ALA A 358 16.93 -16.26 -4.87
N SER A 359 17.12 -15.26 -4.00
CA SER A 359 16.39 -13.99 -3.90
C SER A 359 16.50 -13.13 -5.16
N SER A 360 15.44 -12.40 -5.53
CA SER A 360 15.45 -11.49 -6.67
C SER A 360 16.46 -10.34 -6.48
N PHE A 361 17.12 -9.93 -7.57
CA PHE A 361 18.04 -8.79 -7.52
C PHE A 361 17.30 -7.50 -7.14
N TRP A 362 16.06 -7.33 -7.61
CA TRP A 362 15.23 -6.17 -7.31
C TRP A 362 14.98 -6.04 -5.80
N ASP A 363 14.61 -7.13 -5.13
CA ASP A 363 14.39 -7.13 -3.69
C ASP A 363 15.67 -6.72 -2.94
N LYS A 364 16.83 -7.27 -3.36
CA LYS A 364 18.10 -6.90 -2.75
C LYS A 364 18.48 -5.44 -2.96
N LEU A 365 18.17 -4.89 -4.13
CA LEU A 365 18.40 -3.48 -4.45
C LEU A 365 17.53 -2.57 -3.57
N CYS A 366 16.24 -2.90 -3.43
CA CYS A 366 15.31 -2.19 -2.55
C CYS A 366 15.79 -2.23 -1.10
N GLU A 367 16.10 -3.42 -0.59
CA GLU A 367 16.60 -3.61 0.78
C GLU A 367 17.88 -2.82 1.02
N THR A 368 18.84 -2.88 0.10
CA THR A 368 20.11 -2.15 0.19
C THR A 368 19.87 -0.64 0.21
N MET A 369 18.96 -0.13 -0.61
CA MET A 369 18.59 1.28 -0.64
C MET A 369 17.98 1.72 0.70
N TYR A 370 17.02 0.96 1.23
CA TYR A 370 16.41 1.24 2.52
C TYR A 370 17.41 1.21 3.67
N LEU A 371 18.27 0.20 3.71
CA LEU A 371 19.32 0.06 4.73
C LEU A 371 20.40 1.14 4.65
N ASN A 372 20.54 1.82 3.51
CA ASN A 372 21.49 2.92 3.33
C ASN A 372 20.89 4.31 3.62
N ALA A 373 19.69 4.38 4.21
CA ALA A 373 19.11 5.64 4.65
C ALA A 373 20.03 6.37 5.64
N THR A 374 20.15 7.70 5.47
CA THR A 374 20.96 8.56 6.33
C THR A 374 20.32 8.79 7.69
N THR A 375 18.99 8.92 7.73
CA THR A 375 18.27 9.16 8.97
C THR A 375 17.10 8.19 9.15
N TRP A 376 16.85 7.83 10.40
CA TRP A 376 15.89 6.80 10.80
C TRP A 376 15.02 7.29 11.97
N LYS A 377 13.82 6.74 12.06
CA LYS A 377 12.89 6.94 13.18
C LYS A 377 12.41 5.62 13.77
N THR A 378 12.02 5.64 15.03
CA THR A 378 11.26 4.57 15.70
C THR A 378 10.11 5.18 16.50
N ILE A 379 9.23 4.37 17.08
CA ILE A 379 8.09 4.85 17.87
C ILE A 379 8.42 4.81 19.36
N ASP A 380 8.20 5.93 20.04
CA ASP A 380 8.41 6.03 21.49
C ASP A 380 7.42 5.14 22.23
N GLY A 381 7.94 4.31 23.14
CA GLY A 381 7.15 3.34 23.87
C GLY A 381 6.77 2.08 23.10
N GLY A 382 7.24 1.90 21.85
CA GLY A 382 7.09 0.63 21.11
C GLY A 382 6.42 0.76 19.75
N MET A 383 6.87 -0.01 18.76
CA MET A 383 6.26 -0.06 17.43
C MET A 383 4.83 -0.61 17.42
N ASP A 384 4.46 -1.44 18.41
CA ASP A 384 3.09 -1.95 18.58
C ASP A 384 2.05 -0.87 18.94
N ARG A 385 2.48 0.34 19.33
CA ARG A 385 1.57 1.47 19.54
C ARG A 385 0.83 1.86 18.27
N LEU A 386 1.45 1.68 17.09
CA LEU A 386 0.79 1.97 15.82
C LEU A 386 -0.45 1.08 15.59
N PRO A 387 -0.38 -0.26 15.61
CA PRO A 387 -1.59 -1.09 15.51
C PRO A 387 -2.52 -0.91 16.73
N LEU A 388 -2.00 -0.70 17.94
CA LEU A 388 -2.85 -0.48 19.12
C LEU A 388 -3.68 0.81 19.03
N SER A 389 -3.22 1.82 18.29
CA SER A 389 -4.00 3.05 18.04
C SER A 389 -5.34 2.79 17.32
N PHE A 390 -5.51 1.64 16.68
CA PHE A 390 -6.77 1.22 16.03
C PHE A 390 -7.80 0.65 17.01
N SER A 391 -7.37 0.22 18.21
CA SER A 391 -8.21 -0.54 19.15
C SER A 391 -9.60 0.07 19.37
N PRO A 392 -9.75 1.40 19.61
CA PRO A 392 -11.07 1.99 19.84
C PRO A 392 -12.05 1.88 18.67
N PHE A 393 -11.53 1.69 17.46
CA PHE A 393 -12.31 1.61 16.22
C PHE A 393 -12.60 0.16 15.82
N VAL A 394 -11.69 -0.77 16.14
CA VAL A 394 -11.79 -2.16 15.67
C VAL A 394 -12.29 -3.15 16.72
N GLU A 395 -12.30 -2.79 18.01
CA GLU A 395 -12.65 -3.71 19.11
C GLU A 395 -14.03 -4.37 18.93
N LYS A 396 -15.03 -3.62 18.46
CA LYS A 396 -16.40 -4.14 18.29
C LYS A 396 -16.61 -4.97 17.02
N VAL A 397 -15.71 -4.84 16.05
CA VAL A 397 -15.81 -5.50 14.75
C VAL A 397 -14.78 -6.61 14.59
N THR A 398 -13.88 -6.78 15.55
CA THR A 398 -12.82 -7.80 15.53
C THR A 398 -13.19 -8.98 16.40
N THR A 399 -13.21 -10.17 15.79
CA THR A 399 -13.31 -11.44 16.52
C THR A 399 -11.90 -11.99 16.72
N MET A 400 -11.38 -11.83 17.95
CA MET A 400 -10.06 -12.32 18.36
C MET A 400 -10.08 -13.82 18.65
N ASN A 401 -8.89 -14.43 18.72
CA ASN A 401 -8.70 -15.85 19.05
C ASN A 401 -9.50 -16.79 18.12
N HIS A 402 -9.64 -16.41 16.85
CA HIS A 402 -10.47 -17.13 15.90
C HIS A 402 -9.70 -17.36 14.60
N ARG A 403 -9.21 -18.60 14.43
CA ARG A 403 -8.34 -18.98 13.32
C ARG A 403 -9.19 -19.44 12.13
N VAL A 404 -9.00 -18.80 10.97
CA VAL A 404 -9.53 -19.30 9.70
C VAL A 404 -8.62 -20.41 9.18
N GLU A 405 -9.22 -21.49 8.65
CA GLU A 405 -8.54 -22.69 8.17
C GLU A 405 -8.93 -23.05 6.72
N GLY A 406 -9.96 -22.40 6.17
CA GLY A 406 -10.43 -22.64 4.81
C GLY A 406 -11.40 -21.57 4.34
N VAL A 407 -11.51 -21.43 3.02
CA VAL A 407 -12.38 -20.45 2.36
C VAL A 407 -13.03 -21.13 1.17
N GLU A 408 -14.34 -21.04 1.07
CA GLU A 408 -15.11 -21.63 -0.03
C GLU A 408 -15.97 -20.56 -0.69
N TYR A 409 -15.87 -20.46 -2.02
CA TYR A 409 -16.74 -19.59 -2.81
C TYR A 409 -17.91 -20.40 -3.39
N SER A 410 -19.11 -19.88 -3.25
CA SER A 410 -20.34 -20.49 -3.79
C SER A 410 -20.86 -19.66 -4.98
N PRO A 411 -20.73 -20.15 -6.24
CA PRO A 411 -21.17 -19.42 -7.43
C PRO A 411 -22.68 -19.16 -7.46
N ASP A 412 -23.49 -20.05 -6.86
CA ASP A 412 -24.95 -19.96 -6.89
C ASP A 412 -25.49 -18.78 -6.06
N SER A 413 -24.82 -18.48 -4.94
CA SER A 413 -25.19 -17.38 -4.04
C SER A 413 -24.29 -16.15 -4.16
N ASP A 414 -23.19 -16.23 -4.92
CA ASP A 414 -22.15 -15.20 -5.03
C ASP A 414 -21.60 -14.79 -3.66
N THR A 415 -21.36 -15.79 -2.79
CA THR A 415 -20.89 -15.58 -1.41
C THR A 415 -19.69 -16.43 -1.08
N ILE A 416 -18.92 -15.98 -0.09
CA ILE A 416 -17.80 -16.69 0.50
C ILE A 416 -18.19 -17.23 1.88
N THR A 417 -17.89 -18.50 2.13
CA THR A 417 -17.99 -19.12 3.45
C THR A 417 -16.59 -19.33 4.02
N LEU A 418 -16.35 -18.73 5.20
CA LEU A 418 -15.11 -18.92 5.95
C LEU A 418 -15.28 -20.08 6.92
N GLN A 419 -14.30 -20.99 6.92
CA GLN A 419 -14.20 -22.08 7.87
C GLN A 419 -13.21 -21.69 8.94
N SER A 420 -13.66 -21.66 10.19
CA SER A 420 -12.88 -21.08 11.28
C SER A 420 -13.07 -21.78 12.61
N ARG A 421 -12.10 -21.64 13.50
CA ARG A 421 -12.00 -22.35 14.77
C ARG A 421 -11.57 -21.38 15.85
N SER A 422 -12.34 -21.32 16.94
CA SER A 422 -11.92 -20.57 18.12
C SER A 422 -10.73 -21.26 18.82
N HIS A 423 -9.86 -20.47 19.44
CA HIS A 423 -8.68 -20.98 20.14
C HIS A 423 -9.06 -22.03 21.19
N GLY A 424 -8.44 -23.22 21.12
CA GLY A 424 -8.72 -24.33 22.02
C GLY A 424 -9.99 -25.13 21.71
N SER A 425 -10.78 -24.75 20.70
CA SER A 425 -11.94 -25.52 20.24
C SER A 425 -11.55 -26.55 19.20
N GLU A 426 -12.15 -27.74 19.26
CA GLU A 426 -12.05 -28.72 18.17
C GLU A 426 -13.13 -28.52 17.08
N THR A 427 -14.13 -27.69 17.36
CA THR A 427 -15.31 -27.50 16.52
C THR A 427 -15.08 -26.41 15.48
N LEU A 428 -15.35 -26.74 14.21
CA LEU A 428 -15.40 -25.79 13.12
C LEU A 428 -16.69 -24.96 13.16
N THR A 429 -16.53 -23.68 12.86
CA THR A 429 -17.60 -22.69 12.72
C THR A 429 -17.54 -22.09 11.33
N TYR A 430 -18.71 -21.72 10.80
CA TYR A 430 -18.86 -21.24 9.44
C TYR A 430 -19.53 -19.87 9.46
N SER A 431 -19.02 -18.96 8.64
CA SER A 431 -19.55 -17.61 8.51
C SER A 431 -19.54 -17.16 7.05
N THR A 432 -20.67 -16.63 6.57
CA THR A 432 -20.87 -16.26 5.17
C THR A 432 -20.79 -14.76 4.97
N HIS A 433 -20.09 -14.35 3.91
CA HIS A 433 -19.80 -12.96 3.56
C HIS A 433 -19.93 -12.76 2.04
N ASP A 434 -20.11 -11.53 1.58
CA ASP A 434 -20.08 -11.22 0.15
C ASP A 434 -18.65 -11.25 -0.39
N TYR A 435 -17.70 -10.66 0.36
CA TYR A 435 -16.28 -10.58 0.02
C TYR A 435 -15.38 -10.94 1.19
N ALA A 436 -14.20 -11.47 0.88
CA ALA A 436 -13.16 -11.80 1.86
C ALA A 436 -11.82 -11.15 1.45
N ILE A 437 -11.26 -10.34 2.35
CA ILE A 437 -9.94 -9.75 2.19
C ILE A 437 -8.96 -10.52 3.07
N LEU A 438 -8.07 -11.27 2.43
CA LEU A 438 -7.13 -12.19 3.03
C LEU A 438 -5.81 -11.47 3.31
N ALA A 439 -5.61 -11.05 4.57
CA ALA A 439 -4.39 -10.40 5.06
C ALA A 439 -3.43 -11.37 5.76
N VAL A 440 -3.62 -12.68 5.55
CA VAL A 440 -2.85 -13.78 6.14
C VAL A 440 -1.64 -14.11 5.25
N PRO A 441 -0.44 -14.33 5.80
CA PRO A 441 0.73 -14.69 4.99
C PRO A 441 0.58 -16.07 4.34
N PHE A 442 1.14 -16.23 3.14
CA PHE A 442 1.08 -17.50 2.38
C PHE A 442 1.77 -18.67 3.08
N SER A 443 2.77 -18.39 3.91
CA SER A 443 3.41 -19.36 4.81
C SER A 443 2.42 -20.13 5.68
N VAL A 444 1.29 -19.50 6.03
CA VAL A 444 0.18 -20.13 6.77
C VAL A 444 -0.92 -20.60 5.83
N MET A 445 -1.29 -19.76 4.86
CA MET A 445 -2.41 -20.02 3.94
C MET A 445 -2.19 -21.26 3.07
N LYS A 446 -0.95 -21.67 2.80
CA LYS A 446 -0.65 -22.93 2.10
C LYS A 446 -1.19 -24.20 2.77
N THR A 447 -1.62 -24.09 4.03
CA THR A 447 -2.27 -25.18 4.78
C THR A 447 -3.79 -25.18 4.66
N TRP A 448 -4.38 -24.18 3.99
CA TRP A 448 -5.82 -24.01 3.88
C TRP A 448 -6.39 -24.74 2.67
N GLN A 449 -7.68 -25.06 2.76
CA GLN A 449 -8.47 -25.50 1.62
C GLN A 449 -9.13 -24.28 0.96
N ILE A 450 -8.71 -23.95 -0.27
CA ILE A 450 -9.24 -22.82 -1.04
C ILE A 450 -9.54 -23.27 -2.48
N PRO A 451 -10.67 -23.96 -2.72
CA PRO A 451 -11.05 -24.39 -4.06
C PRO A 451 -11.33 -23.19 -4.97
N GLY A 452 -11.10 -23.37 -6.28
CA GLY A 452 -11.48 -22.38 -7.30
C GLY A 452 -10.45 -21.28 -7.58
N LEU A 453 -9.29 -21.27 -6.92
CA LEU A 453 -8.19 -20.38 -7.30
C LEU A 453 -7.51 -20.81 -8.60
N GLY A 454 -7.07 -19.85 -9.42
CA GLY A 454 -6.27 -20.12 -10.62
C GLY A 454 -4.92 -20.76 -10.28
N THR A 455 -4.34 -21.51 -11.23
CA THR A 455 -3.09 -22.26 -11.03
C THR A 455 -1.93 -21.39 -10.56
N THR A 456 -1.81 -20.19 -11.12
CA THR A 456 -0.74 -19.23 -10.76
C THR A 456 -0.88 -18.75 -9.32
N MET A 457 -2.11 -18.50 -8.85
CA MET A 457 -2.36 -18.07 -7.48
C MET A 457 -2.12 -19.22 -6.48
N GLN A 458 -2.53 -20.45 -6.84
CA GLN A 458 -2.23 -21.63 -6.03
C GLN A 458 -0.71 -21.86 -5.91
N ASP A 459 0.02 -21.70 -7.02
CA ASP A 459 1.48 -21.79 -7.04
C ASP A 459 2.13 -20.72 -6.17
N ALA A 460 1.67 -19.46 -6.26
CA ALA A 460 2.14 -18.37 -5.41
C ALA A 460 1.95 -18.69 -3.91
N ILE A 461 0.78 -19.18 -3.51
CA ILE A 461 0.49 -19.56 -2.12
C ILE A 461 1.41 -20.70 -1.67
N ALA A 462 1.65 -21.69 -2.53
CA ALA A 462 2.44 -22.87 -2.17
C ALA A 462 3.96 -22.59 -2.13
N ASN A 463 4.46 -21.76 -3.05
CA ASN A 463 5.89 -21.71 -3.41
C ASN A 463 6.55 -20.33 -3.26
N LEU A 464 5.83 -19.29 -2.83
CA LEU A 464 6.49 -18.02 -2.46
C LEU A 464 7.44 -18.27 -1.27
N PRO A 465 8.76 -18.03 -1.41
CA PRO A 465 9.71 -18.22 -0.34
C PRO A 465 9.51 -17.18 0.75
N TYR A 466 9.79 -17.59 1.98
CA TYR A 466 9.84 -16.69 3.12
C TYR A 466 11.15 -16.88 3.86
N THR A 467 11.67 -15.77 4.37
CA THR A 467 12.82 -15.74 5.28
C THR A 467 12.33 -15.52 6.71
N SER A 468 13.14 -15.95 7.68
CA SER A 468 12.84 -15.78 9.10
C SER A 468 14.02 -15.19 9.86
N ALA A 469 13.69 -14.38 10.85
CA ALA A 469 14.60 -13.85 11.85
C ALA A 469 14.21 -14.33 13.25
N CYS A 470 15.22 -14.51 14.11
CA CYS A 470 15.05 -14.70 15.53
C CYS A 470 15.61 -13.49 16.29
N LYS A 471 14.95 -13.14 17.38
CA LYS A 471 15.28 -12.00 18.22
C LYS A 471 15.18 -12.40 19.69
N VAL A 472 16.19 -12.05 20.48
CA VAL A 472 16.27 -12.33 21.91
C VAL A 472 16.51 -11.04 22.64
N ALA A 473 15.51 -10.54 23.37
CA ALA A 473 15.65 -9.40 24.25
C ALA A 473 16.19 -9.83 25.64
N LEU A 474 17.23 -9.16 26.14
CA LEU A 474 17.80 -9.37 27.48
C LEU A 474 17.68 -8.09 28.31
N GLU A 475 17.06 -8.14 29.49
CA GLU A 475 16.95 -6.98 30.38
C GLU A 475 18.17 -6.84 31.32
N PHE A 476 18.71 -5.62 31.38
CA PHE A 476 19.73 -5.21 32.33
C PHE A 476 19.20 -4.14 33.28
N LYS A 477 19.70 -4.09 34.52
CA LYS A 477 19.29 -3.14 35.58
C LYS A 477 19.54 -1.68 35.21
N THR A 478 20.62 -1.44 34.45
CA THR A 478 21.03 -0.11 34.00
C THR A 478 21.55 -0.19 32.56
N ARG A 479 21.56 0.95 31.89
CA ARG A 479 22.13 1.14 30.55
C ARG A 479 23.66 1.30 30.61
N PHE A 480 24.34 0.36 31.26
CA PHE A 480 25.77 0.47 31.57
C PHE A 480 26.66 0.73 30.35
N TRP A 481 26.22 0.31 29.15
CA TRP A 481 26.89 0.56 27.88
C TRP A 481 26.98 2.05 27.48
N GLU A 482 26.11 2.91 28.04
CA GLU A 482 26.14 4.37 27.86
C GLU A 482 27.16 5.06 28.77
N HIS A 483 27.70 4.36 29.76
CA HIS A 483 28.59 4.92 30.77
C HIS A 483 30.05 4.45 30.65
N PHE A 484 30.37 3.68 29.60
CA PHE A 484 31.75 3.34 29.28
C PHE A 484 32.54 4.55 28.78
N PRO A 485 33.90 4.51 28.84
CA PRO A 485 34.74 5.56 28.27
C PRO A 485 34.46 5.86 26.79
N LYS A 486 33.99 4.84 26.06
CA LYS A 486 33.38 4.97 24.73
C LYS A 486 31.91 4.57 24.83
N PRO A 487 31.01 5.53 25.08
CA PRO A 487 29.61 5.24 25.30
C PRO A 487 28.93 4.77 24.01
N ILE A 488 27.97 3.86 24.14
CA ILE A 488 27.18 3.34 23.01
C ILE A 488 25.77 3.91 23.10
N TYR A 489 25.39 4.75 22.12
CA TYR A 489 24.05 5.32 22.03
C TYR A 489 23.32 4.75 20.81
N GLY A 490 22.44 3.76 21.05
CA GLY A 490 21.68 3.10 19.99
C GLY A 490 22.51 2.27 19.00
N SER A 491 21.93 2.05 17.82
CA SER A 491 22.47 1.30 16.68
C SER A 491 22.48 -0.22 16.80
N CYS A 492 22.50 -0.84 15.63
CA CYS A 492 22.75 -2.26 15.40
C CYS A 492 24.17 -2.47 14.84
N TRP A 493 24.85 -3.53 15.26
CA TRP A 493 26.18 -3.91 14.75
C TRP A 493 26.26 -5.42 14.54
N THR A 494 26.92 -5.83 13.44
CA THR A 494 27.19 -7.24 13.14
C THR A 494 28.12 -7.82 14.18
N ALA A 495 27.69 -8.83 14.93
CA ALA A 495 28.49 -9.37 16.02
C ALA A 495 29.88 -9.83 15.53
N SER A 496 30.89 -9.70 16.41
CA SER A 496 32.28 -10.08 16.13
C SER A 496 32.36 -11.50 15.55
N PRO A 497 33.32 -11.81 14.65
CA PRO A 497 33.59 -13.19 14.21
C PRO A 497 33.84 -14.16 15.38
N GLU A 498 34.15 -13.63 16.56
CA GLU A 498 34.31 -14.37 17.82
C GLU A 498 32.99 -14.93 18.38
N PHE A 499 31.84 -14.44 17.91
CA PHE A 499 30.50 -14.91 18.34
C PHE A 499 29.69 -15.46 17.14
N PRO A 500 30.10 -16.61 16.57
CA PRO A 500 29.39 -17.22 15.45
C PRO A 500 27.93 -17.56 15.81
N GLY A 501 27.00 -17.21 14.93
CA GLY A 501 25.57 -17.47 15.12
C GLY A 501 24.77 -16.29 15.69
N ILE A 502 25.43 -15.21 16.14
CA ILE A 502 24.75 -13.94 16.40
C ILE A 502 24.91 -13.07 15.16
N GLY A 503 23.81 -12.85 14.43
CA GLY A 503 23.84 -12.02 13.22
C GLY A 503 24.10 -10.55 13.53
N THR A 504 23.35 -9.97 14.47
CA THR A 504 23.43 -8.54 14.80
C THR A 504 23.02 -8.31 16.25
N MET A 505 23.68 -7.35 16.90
CA MET A 505 23.37 -6.89 18.24
C MET A 505 22.91 -5.44 18.17
N CYS A 506 21.72 -5.16 18.72
CA CYS A 506 21.10 -3.84 18.65
C CYS A 506 20.89 -3.25 20.04
N TYR A 507 21.38 -2.02 20.25
CA TYR A 507 21.14 -1.24 21.46
C TYR A 507 19.93 -0.32 21.26
N PRO A 508 19.08 -0.17 22.28
CA PRO A 508 17.93 0.73 22.22
C PRO A 508 18.27 2.19 21.88
N SER A 509 17.56 2.77 20.91
CA SER A 509 17.63 4.21 20.60
C SER A 509 16.64 5.07 21.42
N TYR A 510 15.79 4.46 22.23
CA TYR A 510 14.87 5.14 23.16
C TYR A 510 15.48 5.26 24.56
N ASN A 511 15.02 6.27 25.30
CA ASN A 511 15.41 6.56 26.69
C ASN A 511 16.94 6.63 26.91
N ILE A 512 17.64 7.34 26.02
CA ILE A 512 19.09 7.59 26.15
C ILE A 512 19.36 8.39 27.42
N ASN A 513 20.40 8.00 28.16
CA ASN A 513 20.74 8.48 29.51
C ASN A 513 19.72 8.12 30.61
N GLY A 514 18.78 7.21 30.31
CA GLY A 514 17.85 6.69 31.30
C GLY A 514 18.54 5.83 32.36
N THR A 515 18.12 5.95 33.62
CA THR A 515 18.67 5.20 34.76
C THR A 515 17.99 3.85 35.01
N GLY A 516 16.91 3.56 34.27
CA GLY A 516 16.09 2.36 34.42
C GLY A 516 16.54 1.16 33.60
N PRO A 517 15.82 0.02 33.70
CA PRO A 517 16.16 -1.19 32.96
C PRO A 517 16.03 -1.01 31.43
N ALA A 518 16.83 -1.76 30.66
CA ALA A 518 16.79 -1.73 29.20
C ALA A 518 17.07 -3.10 28.58
N ALA A 519 16.50 -3.34 27.40
CA ALA A 519 16.53 -4.65 26.75
C ALA A 519 17.41 -4.69 25.48
N LEU A 520 18.21 -5.74 25.29
CA LEU A 520 19.12 -5.89 24.13
C LEU A 520 18.80 -7.12 23.29
N LEU A 521 18.95 -7.04 21.96
CA LEU A 521 18.52 -8.06 20.98
C LEU A 521 19.65 -8.97 20.42
N ALA A 522 19.51 -10.31 20.41
CA ALA A 522 20.39 -11.28 19.67
C ALA A 522 19.80 -12.73 19.51
N GLU A 523 20.58 -13.82 19.28
CA GLU A 523 20.09 -15.22 19.08
C GLU A 523 20.66 -16.28 20.06
N HIS A 524 19.79 -17.15 20.62
CA HIS A 524 19.99 -18.17 21.70
C HIS A 524 20.37 -17.62 23.08
N VAL A 525 19.41 -17.54 24.02
CA VAL A 525 19.50 -16.74 25.27
C VAL A 525 20.82 -16.87 26.03
N GLN A 526 21.24 -18.10 26.37
CA GLN A 526 22.49 -18.29 27.11
C GLN A 526 23.71 -17.88 26.28
N TYR A 527 23.71 -18.18 24.99
CA TYR A 527 24.81 -17.85 24.09
C TYR A 527 24.90 -16.34 23.85
N VAL A 528 23.76 -15.66 23.63
CA VAL A 528 23.68 -14.19 23.58
C VAL A 528 24.23 -13.58 24.86
N PHE A 529 23.81 -14.11 26.00
CA PHE A 529 24.22 -13.58 27.27
C PHE A 529 25.73 -13.72 27.47
N GLU A 530 26.30 -14.88 27.16
CA GLU A 530 27.76 -15.06 27.20
C GLU A 530 28.50 -14.21 26.16
N ALA A 531 27.91 -13.97 24.98
CA ALA A 531 28.46 -13.03 24.02
C ALA A 531 28.45 -11.58 24.55
N MET A 532 27.37 -11.17 25.23
CA MET A 532 27.29 -9.89 25.92
C MET A 532 28.33 -9.75 27.02
N VAL A 533 28.57 -10.81 27.79
CA VAL A 533 29.65 -10.85 28.79
C VAL A 533 31.02 -10.82 28.11
N GLY A 534 31.20 -11.49 26.97
CA GLY A 534 32.43 -11.45 26.19
C GLY A 534 32.76 -10.05 25.66
N ILE A 535 31.74 -9.30 25.24
CA ILE A 535 31.90 -7.95 24.65
C ILE A 535 32.10 -6.88 25.72
N HIS A 536 31.31 -6.93 26.80
CA HIS A 536 31.27 -5.86 27.81
C HIS A 536 31.99 -6.21 29.11
N GLY A 537 32.43 -7.46 29.27
CA GLY A 537 33.00 -8.00 30.49
C GLY A 537 31.95 -8.37 31.54
N GLU A 538 32.44 -8.68 32.74
CA GLU A 538 31.63 -9.22 33.85
C GLU A 538 30.54 -8.26 34.35
N ILE A 539 30.63 -6.96 34.03
CA ILE A 539 29.58 -5.99 34.32
C ILE A 539 28.24 -6.40 33.69
N ALA A 540 28.24 -7.00 32.49
CA ALA A 540 27.01 -7.49 31.87
C ALA A 540 26.35 -8.59 32.73
N ARG A 541 27.14 -9.47 33.36
CA ARG A 541 26.62 -10.53 34.25
C ARG A 541 26.02 -9.94 35.52
N GLN A 542 26.65 -8.92 36.10
CA GLN A 542 26.18 -8.23 37.31
C GLN A 542 24.89 -7.43 37.07
N GLN A 543 24.78 -6.84 35.87
CA GLN A 543 23.66 -5.99 35.47
C GLN A 543 22.47 -6.79 34.95
N TYR A 544 22.63 -8.03 34.50
CA TYR A 544 21.52 -8.84 33.98
C TYR A 544 20.47 -9.12 35.07
N THR A 545 19.20 -8.90 34.74
CA THR A 545 18.08 -9.10 35.70
C THR A 545 17.59 -10.53 35.72
N GLY A 546 17.99 -11.36 34.75
CA GLY A 546 17.41 -12.69 34.51
C GLY A 546 16.20 -12.68 33.57
N LYS A 547 15.59 -11.51 33.32
CA LYS A 547 14.45 -11.41 32.41
C LYS A 547 14.91 -11.34 30.97
N HIS A 548 14.24 -12.11 30.14
CA HIS A 548 14.50 -12.15 28.71
C HIS A 548 13.24 -12.56 27.96
N SER A 549 13.22 -12.32 26.65
CA SER A 549 12.22 -12.83 25.74
C SER A 549 12.88 -13.27 24.45
N ARG A 550 12.39 -14.35 23.85
CA ARG A 550 12.86 -14.85 22.57
C ARG A 550 11.68 -15.02 21.64
N MET A 551 11.80 -14.46 20.44
CA MET A 551 10.85 -14.63 19.36
C MET A 551 11.58 -15.15 18.13
N CYS A 552 11.08 -16.23 17.54
CA CYS A 552 11.52 -16.75 16.25
C CYS A 552 10.29 -16.90 15.37
N TRP A 553 10.18 -16.08 14.34
CA TRP A 553 8.95 -16.00 13.54
C TRP A 553 8.66 -17.29 12.76
N ALA A 554 9.69 -18.05 12.36
CA ALA A 554 9.51 -19.39 11.78
C ALA A 554 8.80 -20.39 12.71
N LEU A 555 8.83 -20.15 14.03
CA LEU A 555 8.19 -21.00 15.02
C LEU A 555 6.81 -20.47 15.46
N ASP A 556 6.42 -19.28 14.98
CA ASP A 556 5.10 -18.73 15.27
C ASP A 556 4.06 -19.44 14.38
N PRO A 557 3.07 -20.14 14.94
CA PRO A 557 2.07 -20.87 14.15
C PRO A 557 1.11 -19.97 13.37
N LEU A 558 1.02 -18.67 13.70
CA LEU A 558 0.14 -17.70 13.06
C LEU A 558 0.81 -16.93 11.92
N GLU A 559 2.14 -17.02 11.81
CA GLU A 559 2.92 -16.28 10.80
C GLU A 559 3.80 -17.22 9.99
N GLY A 560 4.40 -18.25 10.60
CA GLY A 560 5.22 -19.27 9.96
C GLY A 560 6.57 -18.80 9.39
N ALA A 561 6.82 -17.49 9.34
CA ALA A 561 8.07 -16.85 8.90
C ALA A 561 8.06 -15.34 9.19
N SER A 562 9.17 -14.63 8.90
CA SER A 562 9.27 -13.17 9.13
C SER A 562 8.82 -12.31 7.97
N TRP A 563 9.22 -12.61 6.73
CA TRP A 563 8.82 -11.83 5.54
C TRP A 563 8.99 -12.66 4.27
N ALA A 564 8.28 -12.28 3.20
CA ALA A 564 8.44 -12.88 1.89
C ALA A 564 9.80 -12.49 1.26
N ASP A 565 10.43 -13.44 0.58
CA ASP A 565 11.74 -13.29 -0.05
C ASP A 565 11.71 -13.93 -1.44
N PRO A 566 11.01 -13.30 -2.41
CA PRO A 566 10.72 -13.91 -3.71
C PRO A 566 11.99 -14.19 -4.50
N THR A 567 11.98 -15.31 -5.22
CA THR A 567 13.06 -15.64 -6.14
C THR A 567 12.93 -14.89 -7.47
N VAL A 568 13.99 -14.94 -8.26
CA VAL A 568 14.02 -14.39 -9.64
C VAL A 568 12.78 -14.85 -10.42
N GLU A 569 12.14 -13.91 -11.14
CA GLU A 569 10.91 -14.06 -11.95
C GLU A 569 9.58 -14.24 -11.18
N GLN A 570 9.58 -14.56 -9.88
CA GLN A 570 8.33 -14.74 -9.14
C GLN A 570 7.49 -13.46 -9.05
N HIS A 571 8.14 -12.29 -8.95
CA HIS A 571 7.45 -11.00 -9.06
C HIS A 571 6.67 -10.86 -10.37
N GLN A 572 7.32 -11.14 -11.50
CA GLN A 572 6.72 -10.98 -12.82
C GLN A 572 5.52 -11.92 -13.01
N VAL A 573 5.57 -13.11 -12.42
CA VAL A 573 4.51 -14.12 -12.54
C VAL A 573 3.38 -13.88 -11.54
N TYR A 574 3.68 -13.60 -10.26
CA TYR A 574 2.68 -13.59 -9.19
C TYR A 574 2.06 -12.22 -8.94
N LEU A 575 2.80 -11.11 -9.08
CA LEU A 575 2.25 -9.77 -8.80
C LEU A 575 1.00 -9.47 -9.64
N PRO A 576 0.93 -9.77 -10.95
CA PRO A 576 -0.28 -9.55 -11.73
C PRO A 576 -1.51 -10.29 -11.18
N GLU A 577 -1.33 -11.45 -10.54
CA GLU A 577 -2.43 -12.21 -9.93
C GLU A 577 -2.92 -11.58 -8.63
N TYR A 578 -2.04 -10.97 -7.83
CA TYR A 578 -2.44 -10.26 -6.61
C TYR A 578 -3.24 -8.98 -6.90
N PHE A 579 -3.16 -8.49 -8.14
CA PHE A 579 -3.89 -7.32 -8.60
C PHE A 579 -5.32 -7.65 -9.07
N LYS A 580 -5.71 -8.94 -9.05
CA LYS A 580 -7.05 -9.43 -9.44
C LYS A 580 -7.88 -9.86 -8.23
N THR A 581 -9.19 -9.75 -8.37
CA THR A 581 -10.15 -10.38 -7.48
C THR A 581 -10.37 -11.82 -7.91
N HIS A 582 -10.18 -12.78 -7.01
CA HIS A 582 -10.36 -14.20 -7.29
C HIS A 582 -11.60 -14.71 -6.57
N SER A 583 -12.72 -14.87 -7.27
CA SER A 583 -13.95 -15.44 -6.68
C SER A 583 -14.35 -14.73 -5.37
N ASN A 584 -14.48 -13.40 -5.45
CA ASN A 584 -14.73 -12.46 -4.34
C ASN A 584 -13.64 -12.42 -3.23
N MET A 585 -12.50 -13.07 -3.44
CA MET A 585 -11.33 -13.02 -2.56
C MET A 585 -10.31 -12.01 -3.07
N ILE A 586 -9.80 -11.20 -2.14
CA ILE A 586 -8.75 -10.20 -2.39
C ILE A 586 -7.59 -10.49 -1.45
N PHE A 587 -6.37 -10.55 -1.95
CA PHE A 587 -5.18 -10.87 -1.16
C PHE A 587 -4.38 -9.61 -0.86
N VAL A 588 -4.03 -9.39 0.41
CA VAL A 588 -3.27 -8.23 0.88
C VAL A 588 -2.21 -8.64 1.90
N GLY A 589 -1.21 -7.79 2.13
CA GLY A 589 -0.07 -8.08 2.98
C GLY A 589 1.25 -7.77 2.27
N GLU A 590 2.33 -7.59 3.03
CA GLU A 590 3.64 -7.22 2.45
C GLU A 590 4.13 -8.21 1.38
N HIS A 591 3.78 -9.49 1.49
CA HIS A 591 4.10 -10.54 0.52
C HIS A 591 3.42 -10.37 -0.85
N THR A 592 2.44 -9.47 -0.93
CA THR A 592 1.73 -9.12 -2.17
C THR A 592 2.13 -7.75 -2.72
N SER A 593 3.12 -7.09 -2.12
CA SER A 593 3.66 -5.79 -2.60
C SER A 593 4.93 -6.00 -3.41
N TYR A 594 5.43 -4.95 -4.05
CA TYR A 594 6.73 -4.93 -4.76
C TYR A 594 7.93 -4.73 -3.82
N THR A 595 7.65 -4.31 -2.60
CA THR A 595 8.63 -4.13 -1.53
C THR A 595 8.26 -5.09 -0.42
N HIS A 596 9.23 -5.86 0.09
CA HIS A 596 8.97 -6.84 1.14
C HIS A 596 9.59 -6.43 2.47
N ALA A 597 9.14 -7.08 3.55
CA ALA A 597 9.66 -6.91 4.91
C ALA A 597 9.38 -5.56 5.62
N TRP A 598 8.64 -4.63 5.00
CA TRP A 598 8.36 -3.31 5.58
C TRP A 598 6.88 -3.08 5.92
N ILE A 599 6.62 -2.28 6.96
CA ILE A 599 5.25 -1.84 7.31
C ILE A 599 4.61 -1.10 6.13
N ALA A 600 5.37 -0.25 5.44
CA ALA A 600 4.89 0.52 4.28
C ALA A 600 4.27 -0.39 3.21
N SER A 601 4.88 -1.54 2.94
CA SER A 601 4.41 -2.55 2.00
C SER A 601 3.09 -3.21 2.42
N ALA A 602 2.93 -3.48 3.72
CA ALA A 602 1.67 -3.96 4.26
C ALA A 602 0.56 -2.91 4.14
N LEU A 603 0.87 -1.62 4.39
CA LEU A 603 -0.10 -0.54 4.25
C LEU A 603 -0.49 -0.30 2.79
N GLU A 604 0.48 -0.29 1.87
CA GLU A 604 0.25 -0.14 0.43
C GLU A 604 -0.67 -1.23 -0.10
N SER A 605 -0.37 -2.50 0.20
CA SER A 605 -1.25 -3.62 -0.17
C SER A 605 -2.64 -3.55 0.48
N GLY A 606 -2.76 -3.01 1.70
CA GLY A 606 -4.06 -2.78 2.34
C GLY A 606 -4.91 -1.71 1.63
N ILE A 607 -4.27 -0.62 1.18
CA ILE A 607 -4.91 0.40 0.33
C ILE A 607 -5.31 -0.23 -1.00
N ARG A 608 -4.40 -0.99 -1.62
CA ARG A 608 -4.62 -1.71 -2.87
C ARG A 608 -5.89 -2.56 -2.82
N GLY A 609 -5.99 -3.45 -1.82
CA GLY A 609 -7.14 -4.33 -1.67
C GLY A 609 -8.45 -3.58 -1.44
N SER A 610 -8.38 -2.41 -0.78
CA SER A 610 -9.56 -1.56 -0.60
C SER A 610 -10.00 -0.95 -1.92
N VAL A 611 -9.07 -0.45 -2.72
CA VAL A 611 -9.34 0.13 -4.05
C VAL A 611 -9.89 -0.94 -4.99
N GLN A 612 -9.31 -2.14 -4.99
CA GLN A 612 -9.84 -3.28 -5.75
C GLN A 612 -11.30 -3.55 -5.40
N LEU A 613 -11.62 -3.70 -4.11
CA LEU A 613 -13.00 -3.96 -3.68
C LEU A 613 -13.95 -2.83 -4.07
N LEU A 614 -13.55 -1.57 -3.86
CA LEU A 614 -14.39 -0.42 -4.22
C LEU A 614 -14.65 -0.38 -5.73
N LEU A 615 -13.67 -0.72 -6.55
CA LEU A 615 -13.83 -0.81 -8.00
C LEU A 615 -14.74 -1.97 -8.44
N GLU A 616 -14.61 -3.15 -7.83
CA GLU A 616 -15.52 -4.30 -8.06
C GLU A 616 -16.97 -3.94 -7.73
N LEU A 617 -17.17 -3.13 -6.70
CA LEU A 617 -18.48 -2.62 -6.30
C LEU A 617 -18.95 -1.41 -7.12
N GLY A 618 -18.14 -0.93 -8.07
CA GLY A 618 -18.44 0.22 -8.92
C GLY A 618 -18.33 1.60 -8.21
N LEU A 619 -17.80 1.63 -6.98
CA LEU A 619 -17.59 2.82 -6.17
C LEU A 619 -16.30 3.56 -6.60
N VAL A 620 -16.27 4.04 -7.84
CA VAL A 620 -15.11 4.67 -8.47
C VAL A 620 -14.71 5.95 -7.75
N ASP A 621 -15.66 6.81 -7.37
CA ASP A 621 -15.36 8.06 -6.66
C ASP A 621 -14.71 7.80 -5.29
N GLU A 622 -15.22 6.82 -4.55
CA GLU A 622 -14.66 6.36 -3.28
C GLU A 622 -13.24 5.75 -3.45
N ALA A 623 -13.04 4.96 -4.51
CA ALA A 623 -11.73 4.42 -4.85
C ALA A 623 -10.72 5.54 -5.15
N LYS A 624 -11.12 6.55 -5.94
CA LYS A 624 -10.31 7.73 -6.25
C LYS A 624 -9.97 8.52 -4.99
N ALA A 625 -10.95 8.78 -4.12
CA ALA A 625 -10.73 9.48 -2.87
C ALA A 625 -9.75 8.75 -1.94
N THR A 626 -9.81 7.41 -1.92
CA THR A 626 -8.87 6.56 -1.17
C THR A 626 -7.44 6.73 -1.68
N VAL A 627 -7.24 6.64 -3.01
CA VAL A 627 -5.93 6.85 -3.64
C VAL A 627 -5.41 8.27 -3.42
N GLU A 628 -6.26 9.30 -3.56
CA GLU A 628 -5.89 10.69 -3.32
C GLU A 628 -5.42 10.92 -1.88
N LYS A 629 -6.09 10.28 -0.93
CA LYS A 629 -5.74 10.41 0.48
C LYS A 629 -4.45 9.68 0.81
N TRP A 630 -4.27 8.45 0.34
CA TRP A 630 -3.29 7.51 0.87
C TRP A 630 -2.16 7.13 -0.08
N MET A 631 -2.19 7.52 -1.35
CA MET A 631 -1.10 7.21 -2.30
C MET A 631 -0.60 8.45 -3.05
N ALA A 632 -1.45 9.45 -3.27
CA ALA A 632 -1.11 10.60 -4.11
C ALA A 632 -0.42 11.77 -3.38
N ARG A 633 -0.41 11.82 -2.04
CA ARG A 633 -0.02 13.05 -1.30
C ARG A 633 1.47 13.36 -1.30
N TRP A 634 2.36 12.37 -1.40
CA TRP A 634 3.81 12.54 -1.40
C TRP A 634 4.46 12.36 -2.77
N ILE A 635 3.72 11.82 -3.72
CA ILE A 635 4.15 11.77 -5.11
C ILE A 635 3.72 13.12 -5.72
N GLN A 636 4.69 13.98 -6.06
CA GLN A 636 4.38 15.21 -6.79
C GLN A 636 3.80 14.84 -8.16
N VAL A 637 2.47 14.82 -8.26
CA VAL A 637 1.78 14.82 -9.55
C VAL A 637 1.84 16.26 -10.04
N VAL A 638 2.87 16.57 -10.83
CA VAL A 638 2.99 17.88 -11.47
C VAL A 638 1.79 18.03 -12.41
N SER A 639 0.79 18.81 -12.00
CA SER A 639 -0.27 19.25 -12.91
C SER A 639 0.37 20.21 -13.91
N LEU A 640 0.70 19.71 -15.09
CA LEU A 640 1.11 20.56 -16.19
C LEU A 640 -0.16 21.25 -16.72
N GLY A 641 -0.28 22.54 -16.39
CA GLY A 641 -1.34 23.42 -16.90
C GLY A 641 -1.30 23.63 -18.40
#